data_AF-A0A7H0Y4A7-F1
#
_entry.id   AF-A0A7H0Y4A7-F1
#
_cell.length_a   1.000
_cell.length_b   1.000
_cell.length_c   1.000
_cell.angle_alpha   90.00
_cell.angle_beta   90.00
_cell.angle_gamma   90.00
#
_symmetry.space_group_name_H-M   'P 1'
#
loop_
_entity.id
_entity.type
_entity.pdbx_description
1 polymer ?
#
loop_
_entity_poly.entity_id
_entity_poly.type
_entity_poly.pdbx_seq_one_letter_code
_entity_poly.pdbx_strand_id
1 'polypeptide(L)'
;MKLKKRFASLFMLALMALIPVQAYASGSVPTTPSGIPISEIENRTDQIMKKYIGTAIPGAAVSIVKDGKIVFSKGYGYANIEKQTPMSTETTYMEAGSVSKLFTWTAVMQLVEQGKLDLNTDIRTYLPDGFLKPSFDKPITLKSLMSHTAGFEERLEKLLVHDAADLRPLKEHIAPGNQPQQIYEPGTVIAYSNYGTNLAGYIIERVSGMPFETYIQKHIFEPLDMKHSYFTQRYDLIPEVIEHKATGYSKKNGNWVAKPNVFFNDVPAGALNITSEDMAHFILAHLNMDHSLKYSLFNKNETLREMHEASYTHYPELPGNAHGFWERFAGDYRVIEHGGNTDSFSSLVSIVPDQNFGISILTNVENEMSGARSELIDLFVGGSDATPQADSTLKHSGDVAGKYRSARAVSSGILKLIPVLSNAEEVVTANGNGGITLSIPSMNIHVDYVETKPYFFERVTPGSTPYDHAGLNISRLFFLTNADGKVTQLSYGVIDDQLPISFLQTSIFSYILVGGCGIWFALGSIFGIIGWLRKLKDARKQKSTSRLPLPDSVTVIPLLGLLVIVNLIASSIQLIDDPFQPMSNFNLNIIFFWVLGLAFVPAAYLAVRKCNVSKTTLLRKVYTATLILSFLAISIFLYSYNFYFLV
;
A
#
# COMPACT_ATOMS: atom_id res chain seq x y z
N MET A 1 -32.75 4.43 -88.33
CA MET A 1 -33.20 3.64 -87.15
C MET A 1 -32.10 3.29 -86.13
N LYS A 2 -30.99 4.07 -86.04
CA LYS A 2 -29.87 3.82 -85.10
C LYS A 2 -29.60 4.96 -84.09
N LEU A 3 -30.30 6.09 -84.17
CA LEU A 3 -30.13 7.23 -83.24
C LEU A 3 -31.08 7.21 -82.02
N LYS A 4 -32.24 6.54 -82.11
CA LYS A 4 -33.23 6.51 -81.01
C LYS A 4 -32.91 5.52 -79.88
N LYS A 5 -32.02 4.54 -80.10
CA LYS A 5 -31.62 3.57 -79.05
C LYS A 5 -30.50 4.07 -78.13
N ARG A 6 -29.73 5.09 -78.51
CA ARG A 6 -28.65 5.64 -77.66
C ARG A 6 -29.13 6.68 -76.63
N PHE A 7 -30.24 7.37 -76.90
CA PHE A 7 -30.81 8.34 -75.95
C PHE A 7 -31.58 7.68 -74.79
N ALA A 8 -32.21 6.52 -75.00
CA ALA A 8 -32.91 5.80 -73.92
C ALA A 8 -31.94 5.19 -72.89
N SER A 9 -30.74 4.77 -73.32
CA SER A 9 -29.73 4.21 -72.42
C SER A 9 -29.00 5.26 -71.59
N LEU A 10 -28.81 6.48 -72.13
CA LEU A 10 -28.21 7.60 -71.39
C LEU A 10 -29.18 8.22 -70.36
N PHE A 11 -30.50 8.16 -70.61
CA PHE A 11 -31.50 8.64 -69.65
C PHE A 11 -31.74 7.66 -68.49
N MET A 12 -31.60 6.34 -68.70
CA MET A 12 -31.63 5.36 -67.59
C MET A 12 -30.37 5.41 -66.70
N LEU A 13 -29.19 5.68 -67.28
CA LEU A 13 -27.95 5.86 -66.50
C LEU A 13 -27.95 7.15 -65.68
N ALA A 14 -28.62 8.20 -66.15
CA ALA A 14 -28.81 9.45 -65.39
C ALA A 14 -29.86 9.32 -64.26
N LEU A 15 -30.86 8.45 -64.39
CA LEU A 15 -31.83 8.18 -63.32
C LEU A 15 -31.33 7.24 -62.22
N MET A 16 -30.30 6.41 -62.47
CA MET A 16 -29.64 5.62 -61.43
C MET A 16 -28.67 6.43 -60.55
N ALA A 17 -28.29 7.64 -60.98
CA ALA A 17 -27.42 8.55 -60.22
C ALA A 17 -28.17 9.49 -59.26
N LEU A 18 -29.50 9.37 -59.16
CA LEU A 18 -30.38 10.20 -58.31
C LEU A 18 -31.10 9.39 -57.22
N ILE A 19 -30.66 8.17 -56.93
CA ILE A 19 -31.01 7.52 -55.67
C ILE A 19 -30.13 8.19 -54.63
N PRO A 20 -30.67 8.92 -53.63
CA PRO A 20 -29.86 9.35 -52.52
C PRO A 20 -29.31 8.06 -51.89
N VAL A 21 -28.00 7.87 -52.00
CA VAL A 21 -27.31 6.95 -51.11
C VAL A 21 -27.47 7.59 -49.75
N GLN A 22 -28.57 7.26 -49.07
CA GLN A 22 -28.59 7.22 -47.63
C GLN A 22 -27.48 6.25 -47.30
N ALA A 23 -26.29 6.81 -47.08
CA ALA A 23 -25.32 6.19 -46.23
C ALA A 23 -26.09 5.92 -44.95
N TYR A 24 -26.56 4.68 -44.80
CA TYR A 24 -26.77 4.12 -43.49
C TYR A 24 -25.40 4.31 -42.85
N ALA A 25 -25.27 5.35 -42.03
CA ALA A 25 -24.29 5.34 -40.97
C ALA A 25 -24.60 4.03 -40.26
N SER A 26 -23.82 2.99 -40.56
CA SER A 26 -23.81 1.80 -39.73
C SER A 26 -23.43 2.34 -38.38
N GLY A 27 -24.42 2.56 -37.51
CA GLY A 27 -24.17 3.01 -36.16
C GLY A 27 -23.19 2.00 -35.60
N SER A 28 -21.94 2.42 -35.43
CA SER A 28 -20.90 1.56 -34.87
C SER A 28 -21.47 1.04 -33.56
N VAL A 29 -21.61 -0.27 -33.43
CA VAL A 29 -22.09 -0.89 -32.19
C VAL A 29 -21.21 -0.33 -31.08
N PRO A 30 -21.78 0.31 -30.04
CA PRO A 30 -20.98 0.81 -28.94
C PRO A 30 -20.15 -0.32 -28.37
N THR A 31 -18.88 -0.06 -28.14
CA THR A 31 -17.92 -1.03 -27.65
C THR A 31 -17.17 -0.46 -26.45
N THR A 32 -16.65 -1.36 -25.62
CA THR A 32 -15.62 -1.06 -24.62
C THR A 32 -14.30 -0.71 -25.30
N PRO A 33 -13.31 -0.13 -24.60
CA PRO A 33 -12.02 0.20 -25.22
C PRO A 33 -11.32 -0.99 -25.90
N SER A 34 -11.49 -2.21 -25.39
CA SER A 34 -10.96 -3.44 -26.02
C SER A 34 -11.76 -3.96 -27.22
N GLY A 35 -12.81 -3.25 -27.63
CA GLY A 35 -13.66 -3.60 -28.77
C GLY A 35 -14.80 -4.59 -28.45
N ILE A 36 -14.99 -4.98 -27.18
CA ILE A 36 -16.12 -5.84 -26.79
C ILE A 36 -17.43 -5.04 -26.92
N PRO A 37 -18.46 -5.54 -27.62
CA PRO A 37 -19.77 -4.89 -27.70
C PRO A 37 -20.37 -4.69 -26.31
N ILE A 38 -21.00 -3.52 -26.06
CA ILE A 38 -21.64 -3.24 -24.77
C ILE A 38 -22.69 -4.31 -24.40
N SER A 39 -23.38 -4.89 -25.39
CA SER A 39 -24.35 -5.98 -25.20
C SER A 39 -23.73 -7.28 -24.66
N GLU A 40 -22.41 -7.45 -24.74
CA GLU A 40 -21.71 -8.63 -24.23
C GLU A 40 -21.13 -8.44 -22.83
N ILE A 41 -21.12 -7.21 -22.28
CA ILE A 41 -20.52 -6.91 -20.97
C ILE A 41 -21.04 -7.85 -19.90
N GLU A 42 -22.36 -8.04 -19.78
CA GLU A 42 -22.93 -8.88 -18.73
C GLU A 42 -22.41 -10.32 -18.80
N ASN A 43 -22.46 -10.95 -19.97
CA ASN A 43 -22.01 -12.33 -20.13
C ASN A 43 -20.51 -12.47 -19.83
N ARG A 44 -19.71 -11.50 -20.27
CA ARG A 44 -18.26 -11.47 -20.03
C ARG A 44 -17.93 -11.30 -18.55
N THR A 45 -18.59 -10.36 -17.87
CA THR A 45 -18.44 -10.16 -16.42
C THR A 45 -18.90 -11.38 -15.64
N ASP A 46 -20.04 -11.98 -16.01
CA ASP A 46 -20.56 -13.20 -15.38
C ASP A 46 -19.56 -14.36 -15.45
N GLN A 47 -18.89 -14.53 -16.59
CA GLN A 47 -17.88 -15.57 -16.79
C GLN A 47 -16.65 -15.36 -15.89
N ILE A 48 -16.19 -14.12 -15.73
CA ILE A 48 -15.08 -13.80 -14.83
C ILE A 48 -15.52 -14.00 -13.38
N MET A 49 -16.61 -13.37 -12.96
CA MET A 49 -17.07 -13.42 -11.56
C MET A 49 -17.39 -14.84 -11.10
N LYS A 50 -17.87 -15.73 -11.99
CA LYS A 50 -18.08 -17.15 -11.67
C LYS A 50 -16.81 -17.89 -11.26
N LYS A 51 -15.62 -17.46 -11.70
CA LYS A 51 -14.33 -18.06 -11.30
C LYS A 51 -13.99 -17.72 -9.85
N TYR A 52 -14.31 -16.49 -9.44
CA TYR A 52 -13.83 -15.92 -8.17
C TYR A 52 -14.86 -16.00 -7.04
N ILE A 53 -16.15 -15.88 -7.34
CA ILE A 53 -17.21 -15.89 -6.32
C ILE A 53 -17.31 -17.26 -5.64
N GLY A 54 -17.34 -17.27 -4.31
CA GLY A 54 -17.31 -18.48 -3.47
C GLY A 54 -15.91 -19.10 -3.32
N THR A 55 -15.01 -18.89 -4.29
CA THR A 55 -13.63 -19.40 -4.25
C THR A 55 -12.70 -18.42 -3.57
N ALA A 56 -12.64 -17.18 -4.03
CA ALA A 56 -11.72 -16.15 -3.57
C ALA A 56 -12.43 -14.86 -3.10
N ILE A 57 -13.71 -14.71 -3.43
CA ILE A 57 -14.52 -13.54 -3.07
C ILE A 57 -15.90 -14.03 -2.59
N PRO A 58 -16.40 -13.62 -1.42
CA PRO A 58 -17.76 -13.97 -0.97
C PRO A 58 -18.84 -13.30 -1.81
N GLY A 59 -18.71 -11.99 -2.02
CA GLY A 59 -19.59 -11.18 -2.83
C GLY A 59 -18.88 -9.97 -3.42
N ALA A 60 -19.40 -9.50 -4.55
CA ALA A 60 -18.88 -8.34 -5.25
C ALA A 60 -20.00 -7.55 -5.91
N ALA A 61 -19.87 -6.23 -5.94
CA ALA A 61 -20.72 -5.34 -6.73
C ALA A 61 -19.88 -4.71 -7.83
N VAL A 62 -20.36 -4.79 -9.08
CA VAL A 62 -19.65 -4.28 -10.25
C VAL A 62 -20.57 -3.33 -11.01
N SER A 63 -20.08 -2.13 -11.30
CA SER A 63 -20.77 -1.15 -12.15
C SER A 63 -19.81 -0.64 -13.23
N ILE A 64 -20.27 -0.60 -14.48
CA ILE A 64 -19.51 -0.15 -15.65
C ILE A 64 -20.29 0.97 -16.33
N VAL A 65 -19.57 2.03 -16.68
CA VAL A 65 -20.11 3.19 -17.37
C VAL A 65 -19.45 3.37 -18.73
N LYS A 66 -20.24 3.79 -19.71
CA LYS A 66 -19.76 4.13 -21.05
C LYS A 66 -20.62 5.25 -21.62
N ASP A 67 -19.98 6.25 -22.23
CA ASP A 67 -20.62 7.34 -22.98
C ASP A 67 -21.77 8.00 -22.18
N GLY A 68 -21.48 8.34 -20.92
CA GLY A 68 -22.40 9.07 -20.06
C GLY A 68 -23.51 8.25 -19.40
N LYS A 69 -23.46 6.91 -19.50
CA LYS A 69 -24.48 6.01 -18.94
C LYS A 69 -23.87 4.87 -18.14
N ILE A 70 -24.58 4.42 -17.13
CA ILE A 70 -24.34 3.11 -16.51
C ILE A 70 -24.82 2.06 -17.51
N VAL A 71 -23.89 1.30 -18.10
CA VAL A 71 -24.19 0.28 -19.12
C VAL A 71 -24.27 -1.12 -18.53
N PHE A 72 -23.79 -1.30 -17.30
CA PHE A 72 -23.87 -2.54 -16.56
C PHE A 72 -23.79 -2.26 -15.05
N SER A 73 -24.62 -2.93 -14.26
CA SER A 73 -24.64 -2.84 -12.80
C SER A 73 -25.19 -4.17 -12.25
N LYS A 74 -24.35 -4.95 -11.55
CA LYS A 74 -24.75 -6.27 -11.03
C LYS A 74 -24.00 -6.65 -9.76
N GLY A 75 -24.74 -7.19 -8.81
CA GLY A 75 -24.20 -7.82 -7.60
C GLY A 75 -24.01 -9.32 -7.80
N TYR A 76 -22.94 -9.86 -7.23
CA TYR A 76 -22.55 -11.26 -7.29
C TYR A 76 -22.31 -11.81 -5.89
N GLY A 77 -22.67 -13.07 -5.67
CA GLY A 77 -22.45 -13.75 -4.39
C GLY A 77 -23.27 -13.13 -3.26
N TYR A 78 -22.69 -13.10 -2.06
CA TYR A 78 -23.39 -12.71 -0.84
C TYR A 78 -22.77 -11.49 -0.16
N ALA A 79 -23.62 -10.53 0.20
CA ALA A 79 -23.29 -9.49 1.17
C ALA A 79 -23.12 -10.07 2.58
N ASN A 80 -23.83 -11.15 2.89
CA ASN A 80 -23.70 -11.92 4.13
C ASN A 80 -23.90 -13.41 3.83
N ILE A 81 -22.85 -14.21 3.98
CA ILE A 81 -22.85 -15.66 3.70
C ILE A 81 -23.82 -16.38 4.63
N GLU A 82 -23.78 -16.08 5.93
CA GLU A 82 -24.54 -16.79 6.96
C GLU A 82 -26.07 -16.60 6.78
N LYS A 83 -26.48 -15.39 6.38
CA LYS A 83 -27.88 -15.03 6.11
C LYS A 83 -28.29 -15.26 4.66
N GLN A 84 -27.35 -15.66 3.79
CA GLN A 84 -27.53 -15.74 2.34
C GLN A 84 -28.11 -14.45 1.72
N THR A 85 -27.72 -13.29 2.27
CA THR A 85 -28.17 -12.00 1.74
C THR A 85 -27.44 -11.73 0.43
N PRO A 86 -28.14 -11.59 -0.71
CA PRO A 86 -27.49 -11.35 -2.00
C PRO A 86 -26.81 -9.98 -2.02
N MET A 87 -25.72 -9.88 -2.75
CA MET A 87 -25.05 -8.61 -3.02
C MET A 87 -25.90 -7.74 -3.95
N SER A 88 -26.06 -6.45 -3.62
CA SER A 88 -26.81 -5.46 -4.41
C SER A 88 -25.92 -4.26 -4.76
N THR A 89 -26.02 -3.76 -5.99
CA THR A 89 -25.29 -2.54 -6.40
C THR A 89 -25.91 -1.27 -5.87
N GLU A 90 -27.22 -1.29 -5.61
CA GLU A 90 -28.03 -0.14 -5.22
C GLU A 90 -28.08 0.05 -3.70
N THR A 91 -28.13 -1.05 -2.95
CA THR A 91 -28.48 -1.02 -1.52
C THR A 91 -27.38 -1.53 -0.60
N THR A 92 -26.43 -2.34 -1.08
CA THR A 92 -25.39 -2.90 -0.21
C THR A 92 -24.24 -1.91 0.00
N TYR A 93 -24.08 -1.45 1.23
CA TYR A 93 -22.96 -0.59 1.62
C TYR A 93 -21.68 -1.41 1.80
N MET A 94 -20.58 -0.92 1.23
CA MET A 94 -19.24 -1.46 1.43
C MET A 94 -18.26 -0.34 1.72
N GLU A 95 -17.15 -0.68 2.38
CA GLU A 95 -16.08 0.27 2.65
C GLU A 95 -15.25 0.45 1.37
N ALA A 96 -15.13 1.68 0.88
CA ALA A 96 -14.33 1.99 -0.30
C ALA A 96 -12.83 1.94 0.00
N GLY A 97 -12.42 1.91 1.28
CA GLY A 97 -11.03 2.00 1.68
C GLY A 97 -10.34 3.20 1.04
N SER A 98 -9.13 3.02 0.52
CA SER A 98 -8.34 4.13 -0.02
C SER A 98 -8.90 4.80 -1.28
N VAL A 99 -9.92 4.26 -1.95
CA VAL A 99 -10.69 5.02 -2.97
C VAL A 99 -11.29 6.31 -2.40
N SER A 100 -11.54 6.34 -1.07
CA SER A 100 -11.95 7.54 -0.33
C SER A 100 -11.07 8.76 -0.61
N LYS A 101 -9.77 8.57 -0.89
CA LYS A 101 -8.84 9.66 -1.17
C LYS A 101 -9.21 10.46 -2.40
N LEU A 102 -9.79 9.82 -3.42
CA LEU A 102 -10.23 10.50 -4.63
C LEU A 102 -11.28 11.58 -4.32
N PHE A 103 -12.17 11.33 -3.35
CA PHE A 103 -13.15 12.33 -2.89
C PHE A 103 -12.48 13.49 -2.17
N THR A 104 -11.48 13.20 -1.33
CA THR A 104 -10.67 14.23 -0.67
C THR A 104 -9.91 15.08 -1.68
N TRP A 105 -9.30 14.47 -2.70
CA TRP A 105 -8.56 15.18 -3.73
C TRP A 105 -9.47 15.99 -4.65
N THR A 106 -10.65 15.47 -4.99
CA THR A 106 -11.70 16.23 -5.69
C THR A 106 -12.10 17.47 -4.89
N ALA A 107 -12.29 17.36 -3.58
CA ALA A 107 -12.59 18.51 -2.72
C ALA A 107 -11.43 19.54 -2.66
N VAL A 108 -10.18 19.09 -2.64
CA VAL A 108 -9.02 19.99 -2.78
C VAL A 108 -9.10 20.74 -4.12
N MET A 109 -9.31 20.04 -5.24
CA MET A 109 -9.40 20.67 -6.56
C MET A 109 -10.59 21.63 -6.68
N GLN A 110 -11.72 21.36 -6.01
CA GLN A 110 -12.85 22.30 -5.94
C GLN A 110 -12.46 23.59 -5.23
N LEU A 111 -11.67 23.51 -4.16
CA LEU A 111 -11.17 24.69 -3.45
C LEU A 111 -10.05 25.42 -4.22
N VAL A 112 -9.27 24.71 -5.04
CA VAL A 112 -8.34 25.30 -6.01
C VAL A 112 -9.08 26.08 -7.08
N GLU A 113 -10.16 25.53 -7.66
CA GLU A 113 -11.01 26.23 -8.64
C GLU A 113 -11.58 27.54 -8.07
N GLN A 114 -11.95 27.53 -6.79
CA GLN A 114 -12.44 28.68 -6.04
C GLN A 114 -11.34 29.70 -5.67
N GLY A 115 -10.07 29.43 -5.97
CA GLY A 115 -8.93 30.27 -5.62
C GLY A 115 -8.62 30.30 -4.11
N LYS A 116 -9.13 29.32 -3.34
CA LYS A 116 -8.92 29.24 -1.89
C LYS A 116 -7.71 28.39 -1.50
N LEU A 117 -7.32 27.45 -2.35
CA LEU A 117 -6.12 26.64 -2.23
C LEU A 117 -5.24 26.84 -3.47
N ASP A 118 -3.93 26.67 -3.29
CA ASP A 118 -2.95 26.56 -4.36
C ASP A 118 -2.13 25.28 -4.16
N LEU A 119 -1.95 24.51 -5.24
CA LEU A 119 -1.33 23.19 -5.17
C LEU A 119 0.16 23.23 -4.83
N ASN A 120 0.82 24.37 -5.08
CA ASN A 120 2.26 24.55 -4.94
C ASN A 120 2.65 25.38 -3.71
N THR A 121 1.69 25.99 -3.02
CA THR A 121 1.92 26.72 -1.79
C THR A 121 2.26 25.75 -0.65
N ASP A 122 3.16 26.16 0.24
CA ASP A 122 3.48 25.42 1.46
C ASP A 122 2.22 25.26 2.32
N ILE A 123 1.86 24.01 2.63
CA ILE A 123 0.62 23.71 3.35
C ILE A 123 0.55 24.33 4.76
N ARG A 124 1.70 24.74 5.33
CA ARG A 124 1.74 25.46 6.61
C ARG A 124 0.92 26.74 6.58
N THR A 125 0.74 27.37 5.40
CA THR A 125 -0.10 28.57 5.26
C THR A 125 -1.58 28.31 5.53
N TYR A 126 -2.02 27.05 5.43
CA TYR A 126 -3.42 26.65 5.65
C TYR A 126 -3.66 26.04 7.03
N LEU A 127 -2.60 25.87 7.83
CA LEU A 127 -2.61 25.22 9.13
C LEU A 127 -2.38 26.23 10.27
N PRO A 128 -2.73 25.91 11.53
CA PRO A 128 -2.30 26.74 12.65
C PRO A 128 -0.76 26.82 12.74
N ASP A 129 -0.26 27.94 13.23
CA ASP A 129 1.17 28.11 13.52
C ASP A 129 1.69 26.99 14.44
N GLY A 130 2.81 26.38 14.04
CA GLY A 130 3.44 25.29 14.78
C GLY A 130 2.68 23.95 14.76
N PHE A 131 1.61 23.84 13.96
CA PHE A 131 0.84 22.59 13.86
C PHE A 131 1.64 21.47 13.17
N LEU A 132 2.31 21.81 12.07
CA LEU A 132 3.17 20.87 11.33
C LEU A 132 4.64 21.12 11.67
N LYS A 133 5.38 20.04 11.93
CA LYS A 133 6.81 20.07 12.29
C LYS A 133 7.62 19.35 11.21
N PRO A 134 7.94 20.01 10.09
CA PRO A 134 8.76 19.39 9.05
C PRO A 134 10.20 19.16 9.55
N SER A 135 10.82 18.07 9.08
CA SER A 135 12.22 17.74 9.32
C SER A 135 13.17 18.37 8.29
N PHE A 136 12.62 18.84 7.17
CA PHE A 136 13.38 19.40 6.03
C PHE A 136 12.92 20.82 5.72
N ASP A 137 13.81 21.64 5.15
CA ASP A 137 13.53 23.04 4.81
C ASP A 137 12.61 23.18 3.58
N LYS A 138 12.62 22.18 2.69
CA LYS A 138 11.81 22.18 1.48
C LYS A 138 10.32 22.11 1.87
N PRO A 139 9.46 22.97 1.29
CA PRO A 139 8.05 23.03 1.66
C PRO A 139 7.33 21.75 1.28
N ILE A 140 6.35 21.34 2.10
CA ILE A 140 5.37 20.32 1.75
C ILE A 140 4.21 21.06 1.09
N THR A 141 3.80 20.64 -0.11
CA THR A 141 2.68 21.24 -0.85
C THR A 141 1.52 20.25 -0.96
N LEU A 142 0.32 20.72 -1.35
CA LEU A 142 -0.81 19.81 -1.63
C LEU A 142 -0.45 18.81 -2.74
N LYS A 143 0.34 19.23 -3.73
CA LYS A 143 0.88 18.34 -4.77
C LYS A 143 1.80 17.25 -4.19
N SER A 144 2.62 17.56 -3.19
CA SER A 144 3.40 16.55 -2.46
C SER A 144 2.53 15.59 -1.65
N LEU A 145 1.41 16.05 -1.10
CA LEU A 145 0.45 15.16 -0.40
C LEU A 145 -0.27 14.23 -1.38
N MET A 146 -0.77 14.76 -2.51
CA MET A 146 -1.47 14.00 -3.57
C MET A 146 -0.60 12.93 -4.22
N SER A 147 0.67 13.28 -4.49
CA SER A 147 1.66 12.37 -5.10
C SER A 147 2.34 11.45 -4.09
N HIS A 148 1.96 11.52 -2.80
CA HIS A 148 2.60 10.74 -1.73
C HIS A 148 4.12 10.92 -1.66
N THR A 149 4.60 12.14 -1.87
CA THR A 149 6.02 12.51 -1.84
C THR A 149 6.37 13.46 -0.70
N ALA A 150 5.49 13.64 0.29
CA ALA A 150 5.75 14.51 1.44
C ALA A 150 6.82 13.97 2.41
N GLY A 151 7.14 12.67 2.32
CA GLY A 151 8.26 12.05 3.04
C GLY A 151 7.97 11.61 4.48
N PHE A 152 6.70 11.49 4.86
CA PHE A 152 6.32 10.90 6.15
C PHE A 152 6.51 9.38 6.14
N GLU A 153 6.95 8.83 7.26
CA GLU A 153 6.94 7.38 7.48
C GLU A 153 5.51 6.85 7.57
N GLU A 154 5.34 5.53 7.37
CA GLU A 154 4.05 4.88 7.55
C GLU A 154 3.66 4.84 9.03
N ARG A 155 2.36 4.98 9.30
CA ARG A 155 1.79 4.85 10.65
C ARG A 155 0.65 3.84 10.62
N LEU A 156 0.84 2.74 11.34
CA LEU A 156 -0.15 1.66 11.42
C LEU A 156 -1.12 1.80 12.61
N GLU A 157 -0.77 2.62 13.60
CA GLU A 157 -1.55 2.72 14.84
C GLU A 157 -2.82 3.56 14.70
N LYS A 158 -3.92 3.05 15.26
CA LYS A 158 -5.19 3.78 15.48
C LYS A 158 -5.81 4.39 14.23
N LEU A 159 -5.44 3.92 13.04
CA LEU A 159 -6.11 4.27 11.79
C LEU A 159 -7.56 3.80 11.82
N LEU A 160 -7.75 2.57 12.28
CA LEU A 160 -9.04 1.94 12.59
C LEU A 160 -9.11 1.61 14.09
N VAL A 161 -10.34 1.53 14.61
CA VAL A 161 -10.64 1.17 16.01
C VAL A 161 -11.87 0.26 16.07
N HIS A 162 -11.93 -0.61 17.07
CA HIS A 162 -13.06 -1.54 17.26
C HIS A 162 -14.16 -0.98 18.16
N ASP A 163 -13.86 0.04 18.96
CA ASP A 163 -14.82 0.71 19.84
C ASP A 163 -14.99 2.18 19.40
N ALA A 164 -16.24 2.64 19.32
CA ALA A 164 -16.56 4.03 19.02
C ALA A 164 -16.03 5.00 20.09
N ALA A 165 -15.78 4.53 21.32
CA ALA A 165 -15.16 5.32 22.38
C ALA A 165 -13.70 5.73 22.08
N ASP A 166 -13.02 4.99 21.18
CA ASP A 166 -11.64 5.27 20.78
C ASP A 166 -11.54 6.21 19.56
N LEU A 167 -12.69 6.67 19.04
CA LEU A 167 -12.74 7.64 17.95
C LEU A 167 -12.19 9.00 18.38
N ARG A 168 -11.50 9.65 17.46
CA ARG A 168 -10.88 10.95 17.64
C ARG A 168 -11.34 11.89 16.54
N PRO A 169 -11.68 13.16 16.87
CA PRO A 169 -11.86 14.19 15.87
C PRO A 169 -10.64 14.29 14.95
N LEU A 170 -10.84 14.60 13.67
CA LEU A 170 -9.77 14.65 12.67
C LEU A 170 -8.55 15.45 13.15
N LYS A 171 -8.77 16.68 13.65
CA LYS A 171 -7.71 17.53 14.21
C LYS A 171 -6.87 16.85 15.30
N GLU A 172 -7.49 16.06 16.17
CA GLU A 172 -6.80 15.34 17.25
C GLU A 172 -6.03 14.14 16.71
N HIS A 173 -6.61 13.42 15.74
CA HIS A 173 -5.98 12.28 15.09
C HIS A 173 -4.65 12.67 14.41
N ILE A 174 -4.62 13.83 13.73
CA ILE A 174 -3.42 14.35 13.04
C ILE A 174 -2.62 15.40 13.82
N ALA A 175 -2.91 15.60 15.11
CA ALA A 175 -2.27 16.61 15.94
C ALA A 175 -0.72 16.50 15.94
N PRO A 176 0.02 17.57 16.30
CA PRO A 176 1.49 17.56 16.26
C PRO A 176 2.15 16.44 17.09
N GLY A 177 1.50 15.98 18.18
CA GLY A 177 1.99 14.85 18.98
C GLY A 177 1.76 13.48 18.35
N ASN A 178 0.99 13.44 17.27
CA ASN A 178 0.60 12.27 16.50
C ASN A 178 1.21 12.30 15.07
N GLN A 179 2.03 13.30 14.74
CA GLN A 179 2.67 13.41 13.43
C GLN A 179 3.73 12.30 13.27
N PRO A 180 3.68 11.48 12.20
CA PRO A 180 4.76 10.56 11.87
C PRO A 180 6.08 11.30 11.61
N GLN A 181 7.22 10.63 11.83
CA GLN A 181 8.51 11.22 11.46
C GLN A 181 8.53 11.49 9.96
N GLN A 182 9.02 12.67 9.56
CA GLN A 182 9.35 12.93 8.17
C GLN A 182 10.77 12.42 7.93
N ILE A 183 10.88 11.32 7.18
CA ILE A 183 12.11 10.55 6.94
C ILE A 183 12.71 10.77 5.55
N TYR A 184 11.96 11.40 4.64
CA TYR A 184 12.45 11.80 3.32
C TYR A 184 12.16 13.28 3.06
N GLU A 185 13.03 13.92 2.27
CA GLU A 185 12.80 15.29 1.82
C GLU A 185 11.58 15.33 0.87
N PRO A 186 10.73 16.37 0.93
CA PRO A 186 9.58 16.49 0.04
C PRO A 186 9.93 16.39 -1.45
N GLY A 187 9.18 15.59 -2.20
CA GLY A 187 9.32 15.44 -3.65
C GLY A 187 10.48 14.55 -4.10
N THR A 188 11.12 13.78 -3.20
CA THR A 188 12.27 12.92 -3.58
C THR A 188 11.97 11.42 -3.60
N VAL A 189 10.96 10.96 -2.85
CA VAL A 189 10.63 9.54 -2.66
C VAL A 189 9.10 9.41 -2.66
N ILE A 190 8.57 8.47 -3.42
CA ILE A 190 7.17 8.06 -3.34
C ILE A 190 7.05 7.11 -2.14
N ALA A 191 6.29 7.51 -1.13
CA ALA A 191 5.95 6.70 0.02
C ALA A 191 4.49 6.99 0.42
N TYR A 192 3.59 6.06 0.09
CA TYR A 192 2.17 6.17 0.38
C TYR A 192 1.91 6.63 1.82
N SER A 193 1.01 7.59 1.99
CA SER A 193 0.78 8.23 3.29
C SER A 193 -0.70 8.56 3.50
N ASN A 194 -1.32 7.84 4.43
CA ASN A 194 -2.65 8.16 4.92
C ASN A 194 -2.67 9.47 5.73
N TYR A 195 -1.63 9.70 6.54
CA TYR A 195 -1.47 10.95 7.29
C TYR A 195 -1.48 12.17 6.37
N GLY A 196 -0.82 12.09 5.21
CA GLY A 196 -0.84 13.16 4.20
C GLY A 196 -2.25 13.47 3.70
N THR A 197 -3.07 12.46 3.44
CA THR A 197 -4.47 12.67 3.03
C THR A 197 -5.33 13.24 4.17
N ASN A 198 -5.17 12.76 5.42
CA ASN A 198 -5.88 13.34 6.55
C ASN A 198 -5.53 14.81 6.77
N LEU A 199 -4.26 15.18 6.57
CA LEU A 199 -3.81 16.56 6.65
C LEU A 199 -4.50 17.43 5.59
N ALA A 200 -4.66 16.92 4.37
CA ALA A 200 -5.45 17.58 3.33
C ALA A 200 -6.93 17.70 3.70
N GLY A 201 -7.52 16.66 4.31
CA GLY A 201 -8.87 16.71 4.87
C GLY A 201 -9.05 17.82 5.90
N TYR A 202 -8.08 17.97 6.82
CA TYR A 202 -8.12 19.05 7.80
C TYR A 202 -7.93 20.43 7.17
N ILE A 203 -7.09 20.55 6.13
CA ILE A 203 -6.95 21.78 5.34
C ILE A 203 -8.29 22.15 4.68
N ILE A 204 -9.03 21.19 4.14
CA ILE A 204 -10.39 21.41 3.62
C ILE A 204 -11.29 21.99 4.71
N GLU A 205 -11.28 21.43 5.93
CA GLU A 205 -12.10 21.98 7.02
C GLU A 205 -11.76 23.44 7.34
N ARG A 206 -10.47 23.73 7.39
CA ARG A 206 -9.94 25.03 7.75
C ARG A 206 -10.25 26.10 6.71
N VAL A 207 -10.10 25.77 5.44
CA VAL A 207 -10.25 26.72 4.34
C VAL A 207 -11.70 26.87 3.91
N SER A 208 -12.51 25.82 4.02
CA SER A 208 -13.96 25.90 3.73
C SER A 208 -14.78 26.46 4.90
N GLY A 209 -14.32 26.29 6.14
CA GLY A 209 -15.08 26.58 7.35
C GLY A 209 -16.18 25.55 7.65
N MET A 210 -16.19 24.41 6.97
CA MET A 210 -17.15 23.31 7.17
C MET A 210 -16.43 22.07 7.70
N PRO A 211 -17.07 21.23 8.54
CA PRO A 211 -16.54 19.90 8.82
C PRO A 211 -16.33 19.12 7.51
N PHE A 212 -15.27 18.32 7.45
CA PHE A 212 -14.85 17.64 6.23
C PHE A 212 -16.00 16.79 5.64
N GLU A 213 -16.65 16.00 6.50
CA GLU A 213 -17.76 15.13 6.15
C GLU A 213 -18.94 15.93 5.54
N THR A 214 -19.21 17.11 6.10
CA THR A 214 -20.25 18.02 5.59
C THR A 214 -19.88 18.64 4.26
N TYR A 215 -18.59 18.97 4.04
CA TYR A 215 -18.13 19.49 2.76
C TYR A 215 -18.34 18.46 1.65
N ILE A 216 -17.91 17.21 1.87
CA ILE A 216 -18.07 16.11 0.90
C ILE A 216 -19.55 15.86 0.59
N GLN A 217 -20.40 15.79 1.62
CA GLN A 217 -21.84 15.62 1.46
C GLN A 217 -22.43 16.69 0.52
N LYS A 218 -22.17 17.96 0.82
CA LYS A 218 -22.79 19.11 0.13
C LYS A 218 -22.22 19.38 -1.26
N HIS A 219 -20.92 19.17 -1.43
CA HIS A 219 -20.20 19.58 -2.65
C HIS A 219 -19.88 18.42 -3.59
N ILE A 220 -20.07 17.17 -3.16
CA ILE A 220 -19.86 15.99 -4.00
C ILE A 220 -21.10 15.09 -3.97
N PHE A 221 -21.56 14.59 -2.82
CA PHE A 221 -22.62 13.58 -2.83
C PHE A 221 -23.96 14.11 -3.32
N GLU A 222 -24.41 15.26 -2.82
CA GLU A 222 -25.69 15.87 -3.22
C GLU A 222 -25.72 16.24 -4.71
N PRO A 223 -24.71 16.94 -5.29
CA PRO A 223 -24.69 17.27 -6.72
C PRO A 223 -24.65 16.04 -7.65
N LEU A 224 -24.07 14.93 -7.17
CA LEU A 224 -23.91 13.70 -7.95
C LEU A 224 -25.03 12.67 -7.70
N ASP A 225 -26.06 13.02 -6.92
CA ASP A 225 -27.16 12.11 -6.58
C ASP A 225 -26.67 10.82 -5.91
N MET A 226 -25.63 10.93 -5.06
CA MET A 226 -25.03 9.82 -4.31
C MET A 226 -25.66 9.72 -2.92
N LYS A 227 -26.90 9.22 -2.87
CA LYS A 227 -27.73 9.20 -1.65
C LYS A 227 -27.35 8.11 -0.65
N HIS A 228 -26.58 7.12 -1.08
CA HIS A 228 -26.17 5.95 -0.31
C HIS A 228 -24.65 5.98 -0.10
N SER A 229 -24.12 7.17 0.20
CA SER A 229 -22.71 7.45 0.40
C SER A 229 -22.51 8.21 1.70
N TYR A 230 -21.70 7.67 2.60
CA TYR A 230 -21.45 8.24 3.92
C TYR A 230 -19.97 8.27 4.22
N PHE A 231 -19.47 9.46 4.53
CA PHE A 231 -18.08 9.71 4.83
C PHE A 231 -17.97 10.12 6.30
N THR A 232 -18.15 9.17 7.23
CA THR A 232 -18.28 9.47 8.67
C THR A 232 -17.64 8.42 9.58
N GLN A 233 -17.18 8.87 10.75
CA GLN A 233 -16.72 7.99 11.83
C GLN A 233 -17.86 7.19 12.47
N ARG A 234 -19.10 7.70 12.45
CA ARG A 234 -20.25 7.16 13.18
C ARG A 234 -21.33 6.61 12.26
N TYR A 235 -20.93 5.74 11.33
CA TYR A 235 -21.87 5.06 10.45
C TYR A 235 -22.84 4.14 11.21
N ASP A 236 -22.48 3.74 12.45
CA ASP A 236 -23.33 2.97 13.36
C ASP A 236 -24.60 3.71 13.79
N LEU A 237 -24.61 5.04 13.66
CA LEU A 237 -25.78 5.87 13.96
C LEU A 237 -26.72 6.03 12.76
N ILE A 238 -26.39 5.42 11.61
CA ILE A 238 -27.17 5.51 10.38
C ILE A 238 -27.89 4.18 10.17
N PRO A 239 -29.20 4.10 10.45
CA PRO A 239 -29.93 2.82 10.43
C PRO A 239 -29.80 2.06 9.12
N GLU A 240 -29.87 2.76 8.00
CA GLU A 240 -29.79 2.17 6.67
C GLU A 240 -28.43 1.53 6.38
N VAL A 241 -27.33 2.17 6.82
CA VAL A 241 -25.99 1.57 6.70
C VAL A 241 -25.91 0.32 7.55
N ILE A 242 -26.40 0.34 8.79
CA ILE A 242 -26.36 -0.85 9.65
C ILE A 242 -27.20 -2.00 9.09
N GLU A 243 -28.35 -1.71 8.50
CA GLU A 243 -29.25 -2.72 7.94
C GLU A 243 -28.68 -3.36 6.67
N HIS A 244 -28.02 -2.58 5.82
CA HIS A 244 -27.61 -3.01 4.48
C HIS A 244 -26.10 -3.06 4.24
N LYS A 245 -25.26 -2.81 5.26
CA LYS A 245 -23.81 -3.01 5.16
C LYS A 245 -23.47 -4.50 5.01
N ALA A 246 -22.63 -4.81 4.03
CA ALA A 246 -22.12 -6.16 3.85
C ALA A 246 -21.27 -6.59 5.05
N THR A 247 -21.28 -7.88 5.36
CA THR A 247 -20.31 -8.47 6.27
C THR A 247 -18.98 -8.59 5.54
N GLY A 248 -17.91 -8.10 6.16
CA GLY A 248 -16.54 -8.33 5.69
C GLY A 248 -16.03 -9.72 6.03
N TYR A 249 -15.20 -10.29 5.16
CA TYR A 249 -14.64 -11.63 5.38
C TYR A 249 -13.11 -11.66 5.21
N SER A 250 -12.50 -12.57 5.96
CA SER A 250 -11.15 -13.07 5.73
C SER A 250 -11.21 -14.55 5.34
N LYS A 251 -10.13 -15.09 4.79
CA LYS A 251 -10.04 -16.52 4.47
C LYS A 251 -9.02 -17.21 5.36
N LYS A 252 -9.48 -18.09 6.25
CA LYS A 252 -8.61 -18.85 7.18
C LYS A 252 -8.79 -20.35 6.97
N ASN A 253 -7.69 -21.05 6.68
CA ASN A 253 -7.69 -22.50 6.42
C ASN A 253 -8.73 -22.94 5.36
N GLY A 254 -8.90 -22.14 4.31
CA GLY A 254 -9.86 -22.41 3.23
C GLY A 254 -11.30 -21.97 3.51
N ASN A 255 -11.64 -21.58 4.74
CA ASN A 255 -12.99 -21.17 5.14
C ASN A 255 -13.12 -19.66 5.25
N TRP A 256 -14.32 -19.15 4.94
CA TRP A 256 -14.69 -17.77 5.19
C TRP A 256 -14.88 -17.52 6.69
N VAL A 257 -14.27 -16.45 7.19
CA VAL A 257 -14.41 -16.00 8.57
C VAL A 257 -14.90 -14.57 8.55
N ALA A 258 -16.12 -14.35 9.06
CA ALA A 258 -16.70 -13.02 9.21
C ALA A 258 -15.83 -12.16 10.13
N LYS A 259 -15.61 -10.91 9.73
CA LYS A 259 -14.83 -9.93 10.47
C LYS A 259 -15.78 -8.95 11.16
N PRO A 260 -15.44 -8.50 12.38
CA PRO A 260 -16.25 -7.51 13.06
C PRO A 260 -16.20 -6.18 12.30
N ASN A 261 -17.29 -5.42 12.41
CA ASN A 261 -17.32 -4.03 11.97
C ASN A 261 -16.27 -3.21 12.74
N VAL A 262 -15.65 -2.25 12.05
CA VAL A 262 -14.63 -1.35 12.61
C VAL A 262 -15.01 0.11 12.34
N PHE A 263 -14.44 1.03 13.10
CA PHE A 263 -14.55 2.46 12.88
C PHE A 263 -13.22 3.04 12.41
N PHE A 264 -13.25 4.21 11.78
CA PHE A 264 -12.07 4.83 11.19
C PHE A 264 -11.78 6.19 11.84
N ASN A 265 -10.56 6.39 12.32
CA ASN A 265 -10.02 7.73 12.60
C ASN A 265 -9.44 8.38 11.34
N ASP A 266 -9.01 7.56 10.40
CA ASP A 266 -8.40 7.94 9.12
C ASP A 266 -9.48 8.35 8.09
N VAL A 267 -10.34 9.30 8.49
CA VAL A 267 -11.58 9.61 7.78
C VAL A 267 -11.29 9.97 6.33
N PRO A 268 -10.68 11.13 6.00
CA PRO A 268 -10.34 11.52 4.63
C PRO A 268 -9.64 10.46 3.76
N ALA A 269 -8.93 9.52 4.38
CA ALA A 269 -8.13 8.55 3.64
C ALA A 269 -8.81 7.20 3.42
N GLY A 270 -9.84 6.83 4.19
CA GLY A 270 -10.36 5.46 4.16
C GLY A 270 -11.80 5.21 4.63
N ALA A 271 -12.52 6.19 5.17
CA ALA A 271 -13.78 5.94 5.88
C ALA A 271 -15.07 5.96 5.02
N LEU A 272 -14.97 6.05 3.70
CA LEU A 272 -16.16 6.08 2.84
C LEU A 272 -16.89 4.74 2.86
N ASN A 273 -18.16 4.76 3.26
CA ASN A 273 -19.12 3.69 3.04
C ASN A 273 -20.01 4.07 1.86
N ILE A 274 -20.12 3.21 0.85
CA ILE A 274 -20.73 3.55 -0.44
C ILE A 274 -21.33 2.31 -1.12
N THR A 275 -22.28 2.52 -2.01
CA THR A 275 -22.83 1.50 -2.91
C THR A 275 -22.14 1.56 -4.28
N SER A 276 -22.19 0.46 -5.05
CA SER A 276 -21.51 0.43 -6.37
C SER A 276 -22.13 1.42 -7.36
N GLU A 277 -23.43 1.66 -7.26
CA GLU A 277 -24.14 2.59 -8.14
C GLU A 277 -23.79 4.05 -7.87
N ASP A 278 -23.71 4.46 -6.60
CA ASP A 278 -23.23 5.78 -6.21
C ASP A 278 -21.79 6.02 -6.70
N MET A 279 -20.93 4.99 -6.62
CA MET A 279 -19.58 5.08 -7.19
C MET A 279 -19.61 5.27 -8.71
N ALA A 280 -20.57 4.68 -9.43
CA ALA A 280 -20.74 4.90 -10.86
C ALA A 280 -21.15 6.35 -11.18
N HIS A 281 -21.92 7.02 -10.33
CA HIS A 281 -22.21 8.46 -10.46
C HIS A 281 -20.94 9.30 -10.34
N PHE A 282 -20.07 8.96 -9.38
CA PHE A 282 -18.77 9.62 -9.22
C PHE A 282 -17.87 9.43 -10.45
N ILE A 283 -17.82 8.22 -11.02
CA ILE A 283 -17.08 7.94 -12.26
C ILE A 283 -17.65 8.74 -13.44
N LEU A 284 -18.98 8.79 -13.60
CA LEU A 284 -19.63 9.58 -14.65
C LEU A 284 -19.30 11.07 -14.54
N ALA A 285 -19.19 11.60 -13.33
CA ALA A 285 -18.81 12.98 -13.10
C ALA A 285 -17.36 13.27 -13.52
N HIS A 286 -16.45 12.33 -13.28
CA HIS A 286 -15.07 12.41 -13.79
C HIS A 286 -14.96 12.26 -15.31
N LEU A 287 -15.94 11.63 -15.97
CA LEU A 287 -15.99 11.52 -17.43
C LEU A 287 -16.66 12.74 -18.09
N ASN A 288 -17.15 13.71 -17.33
CA ASN A 288 -17.87 14.87 -17.84
C ASN A 288 -16.95 16.00 -18.35
N MET A 289 -15.99 15.67 -19.23
CA MET A 289 -14.93 16.56 -19.72
C MET A 289 -15.41 17.73 -20.60
N ASP A 290 -16.68 17.72 -21.01
CA ASP A 290 -17.32 18.72 -21.84
C ASP A 290 -18.60 19.31 -21.21
N HIS A 291 -18.89 18.98 -19.95
CA HIS A 291 -20.14 19.33 -19.24
C HIS A 291 -21.44 18.89 -19.93
N SER A 292 -21.40 17.89 -20.82
CA SER A 292 -22.58 17.35 -21.48
C SER A 292 -23.36 16.33 -20.65
N LEU A 293 -22.73 15.77 -19.60
CA LEU A 293 -23.32 14.72 -18.76
C LEU A 293 -24.09 15.31 -17.58
N LYS A 294 -24.99 14.49 -17.00
CA LYS A 294 -25.84 14.84 -15.85
C LYS A 294 -25.04 15.33 -14.64
N TYR A 295 -23.90 14.71 -14.39
CA TYR A 295 -23.13 14.84 -13.16
C TYR A 295 -21.87 15.66 -13.41
N SER A 296 -21.61 16.70 -12.61
CA SER A 296 -20.38 17.50 -12.70
C SER A 296 -19.75 17.74 -11.33
N LEU A 297 -18.42 17.65 -11.26
CA LEU A 297 -17.61 17.91 -10.07
C LEU A 297 -17.16 19.36 -9.94
N PHE A 298 -17.01 20.04 -11.08
CA PHE A 298 -16.34 21.32 -11.21
C PHE A 298 -17.16 22.27 -12.09
N ASN A 299 -16.96 23.58 -11.94
CA ASN A 299 -17.58 24.56 -12.83
C ASN A 299 -16.76 24.78 -14.10
N LYS A 300 -15.49 24.37 -14.10
CA LYS A 300 -14.53 24.51 -15.20
C LYS A 300 -14.00 23.14 -15.64
N ASN A 301 -14.11 22.86 -16.93
CA ASN A 301 -13.52 21.65 -17.53
C ASN A 301 -12.01 21.61 -17.37
N GLU A 302 -11.35 22.77 -17.31
CA GLU A 302 -9.92 22.90 -17.11
C GLU A 302 -9.48 22.30 -15.77
N THR A 303 -10.28 22.46 -14.71
CA THR A 303 -9.98 21.87 -13.39
C THR A 303 -10.08 20.34 -13.42
N LEU A 304 -11.06 19.79 -14.12
CA LEU A 304 -11.17 18.34 -14.30
C LEU A 304 -9.99 17.80 -15.12
N ARG A 305 -9.61 18.50 -16.21
CA ARG A 305 -8.45 18.13 -17.03
C ARG A 305 -7.17 18.17 -16.22
N GLU A 306 -6.92 19.24 -15.47
CA GLU A 306 -5.77 19.35 -14.57
C GLU A 306 -5.75 18.20 -13.55
N MET A 307 -6.88 17.87 -12.92
CA MET A 307 -6.96 16.74 -12.00
C MET A 307 -6.58 15.41 -12.66
N HIS A 308 -6.87 15.23 -13.95
CA HIS A 308 -6.50 14.04 -14.70
C HIS A 308 -5.10 14.09 -15.29
N GLU A 309 -4.39 15.22 -15.26
CA GLU A 309 -3.02 15.33 -15.78
C GLU A 309 -2.00 14.66 -14.87
N ALA A 310 -0.96 14.06 -15.47
CA ALA A 310 0.17 13.51 -14.74
C ALA A 310 0.85 14.62 -13.92
N SER A 311 0.77 14.49 -12.60
CA SER A 311 1.22 15.48 -11.63
C SER A 311 2.62 15.16 -11.10
N TYR A 312 3.00 13.88 -11.03
CA TYR A 312 4.31 13.42 -10.58
C TYR A 312 4.64 12.06 -11.20
N THR A 313 5.83 11.92 -11.77
CA THR A 313 6.44 10.63 -12.14
C THR A 313 7.95 10.78 -12.09
N HIS A 314 8.66 9.70 -11.76
CA HIS A 314 10.12 9.67 -11.82
C HIS A 314 10.65 9.58 -13.26
N TYR A 315 9.82 9.11 -14.20
CA TYR A 315 10.19 8.96 -15.61
C TYR A 315 8.95 9.05 -16.52
N PRO A 316 8.95 9.81 -17.63
CA PRO A 316 7.74 10.07 -18.43
C PRO A 316 6.98 8.84 -18.91
N GLU A 317 7.66 7.73 -19.21
CA GLU A 317 7.05 6.48 -19.65
C GLU A 317 6.70 5.51 -18.51
N LEU A 318 7.07 5.86 -17.27
CA LEU A 318 6.64 5.15 -16.07
C LEU A 318 5.27 5.69 -15.65
N PRO A 319 4.31 4.84 -15.26
CA PRO A 319 3.06 5.32 -14.67
C PRO A 319 3.35 6.22 -13.47
N GLY A 320 2.60 7.29 -13.28
CA GLY A 320 2.78 8.22 -12.18
C GLY A 320 1.52 8.45 -11.37
N ASN A 321 1.48 9.61 -10.73
CA ASN A 321 0.33 10.11 -10.01
C ASN A 321 -0.32 11.26 -10.79
N ALA A 322 -1.64 11.21 -10.99
CA ALA A 322 -2.44 12.27 -11.58
C ALA A 322 -3.36 12.90 -10.50
N HIS A 323 -2.82 13.87 -9.75
CA HIS A 323 -3.49 14.58 -8.65
C HIS A 323 -4.29 13.67 -7.71
N GLY A 324 -3.68 12.55 -7.33
CA GLY A 324 -4.26 11.56 -6.42
C GLY A 324 -4.76 10.27 -7.07
N PHE A 325 -4.91 10.22 -8.40
CA PHE A 325 -5.06 8.96 -9.13
C PHE A 325 -3.70 8.31 -9.39
N TRP A 326 -3.65 6.99 -9.41
CA TRP A 326 -2.54 6.23 -9.96
C TRP A 326 -2.76 6.02 -11.45
N GLU A 327 -1.71 6.23 -12.25
CA GLU A 327 -1.76 5.90 -13.66
C GLU A 327 -1.50 4.40 -13.86
N ARG A 328 -2.13 3.86 -14.90
CA ARG A 328 -1.84 2.55 -15.45
C ARG A 328 -1.92 2.65 -16.97
N PHE A 329 -1.02 1.96 -17.66
CA PHE A 329 -1.15 1.75 -19.10
C PHE A 329 -1.78 0.39 -19.35
N ALA A 330 -2.84 0.35 -20.15
CA ALA A 330 -3.59 -0.85 -20.49
C ALA A 330 -3.94 -0.81 -21.99
N GLY A 331 -3.32 -1.69 -22.78
CA GLY A 331 -3.34 -1.59 -24.23
C GLY A 331 -2.76 -0.25 -24.71
N ASP A 332 -3.48 0.41 -25.62
CA ASP A 332 -3.13 1.73 -26.14
C ASP A 332 -3.64 2.88 -25.24
N TYR A 333 -4.26 2.56 -24.11
CA TYR A 333 -4.96 3.53 -23.29
C TYR A 333 -4.24 3.83 -21.98
N ARG A 334 -4.31 5.11 -21.61
CA ARG A 334 -4.01 5.60 -20.28
C ARG A 334 -5.24 5.42 -19.39
N VAL A 335 -5.05 4.72 -18.29
CA VAL A 335 -6.03 4.52 -17.23
C VAL A 335 -5.61 5.34 -16.02
N ILE A 336 -6.55 6.05 -15.41
CA ILE A 336 -6.39 6.62 -14.08
C ILE A 336 -7.24 5.82 -13.11
N GLU A 337 -6.64 5.37 -12.01
CA GLU A 337 -7.31 4.45 -11.09
C GLU A 337 -6.90 4.66 -9.64
N HIS A 338 -7.66 4.08 -8.73
CA HIS A 338 -7.25 3.95 -7.34
C HIS A 338 -7.86 2.68 -6.74
N GLY A 339 -7.02 1.87 -6.09
CA GLY A 339 -7.46 0.71 -5.31
C GLY A 339 -7.72 1.08 -3.85
N GLY A 340 -8.62 0.38 -3.18
CA GLY A 340 -8.85 0.53 -1.76
C GLY A 340 -8.86 -0.81 -1.05
N ASN A 341 -8.29 -0.85 0.15
CA ASN A 341 -8.42 -1.97 1.06
C ASN A 341 -8.72 -1.43 2.46
N THR A 342 -9.58 -2.13 3.19
CA THR A 342 -9.72 -2.02 4.64
C THR A 342 -9.43 -3.38 5.26
N ASP A 343 -9.66 -3.53 6.57
CA ASP A 343 -9.54 -4.82 7.24
C ASP A 343 -10.57 -5.85 6.76
N SER A 344 -11.52 -5.47 5.90
CA SER A 344 -12.69 -6.29 5.57
C SER A 344 -13.18 -6.21 4.13
N PHE A 345 -12.79 -5.16 3.40
CA PHE A 345 -13.29 -4.87 2.06
C PHE A 345 -12.14 -4.50 1.13
N SER A 346 -12.36 -4.74 -0.15
CA SER A 346 -11.47 -4.27 -1.22
C SER A 346 -12.27 -3.56 -2.30
N SER A 347 -11.66 -2.58 -2.95
CA SER A 347 -12.30 -1.77 -3.98
C SER A 347 -11.31 -1.43 -5.11
N LEU A 348 -11.85 -1.12 -6.28
CA LEU A 348 -11.13 -0.51 -7.38
C LEU A 348 -12.06 0.41 -8.15
N VAL A 349 -11.57 1.60 -8.46
CA VAL A 349 -12.16 2.50 -9.45
C VAL A 349 -11.11 2.73 -10.53
N SER A 350 -11.47 2.47 -11.78
CA SER A 350 -10.62 2.74 -12.95
C SER A 350 -11.40 3.51 -14.00
N ILE A 351 -10.76 4.54 -14.57
CA ILE A 351 -11.35 5.45 -15.55
C ILE A 351 -10.42 5.52 -16.76
N VAL A 352 -11.00 5.48 -17.95
CA VAL A 352 -10.31 5.67 -19.24
C VAL A 352 -10.90 6.92 -19.89
N PRO A 353 -10.38 8.12 -19.56
CA PRO A 353 -10.99 9.39 -19.96
C PRO A 353 -11.20 9.50 -21.48
N ASP A 354 -10.19 9.13 -22.27
CA ASP A 354 -10.20 9.23 -23.73
C ASP A 354 -11.24 8.33 -24.41
N GLN A 355 -11.81 7.38 -23.66
CA GLN A 355 -12.80 6.42 -24.15
C GLN A 355 -14.17 6.58 -23.49
N ASN A 356 -14.35 7.60 -22.65
CA ASN A 356 -15.57 7.80 -21.85
C ASN A 356 -16.03 6.52 -21.15
N PHE A 357 -15.08 5.74 -20.63
CA PHE A 357 -15.30 4.43 -20.02
C PHE A 357 -14.80 4.42 -18.58
N GLY A 358 -15.49 3.71 -17.70
CA GLY A 358 -15.03 3.49 -16.35
C GLY A 358 -15.72 2.32 -15.67
N ILE A 359 -15.09 1.81 -14.61
CA ILE A 359 -15.54 0.63 -13.89
C ILE A 359 -15.25 0.78 -12.40
N SER A 360 -16.23 0.39 -11.60
CA SER A 360 -16.16 0.26 -10.15
C SER A 360 -16.33 -1.21 -9.78
N ILE A 361 -15.49 -1.71 -8.88
CA ILE A 361 -15.57 -3.06 -8.32
C ILE A 361 -15.41 -2.95 -6.81
N LEU A 362 -16.41 -3.38 -6.06
CA LEU A 362 -16.39 -3.45 -4.60
C LEU A 362 -16.53 -4.90 -4.15
N THR A 363 -15.73 -5.36 -3.19
CA THR A 363 -15.77 -6.73 -2.66
C THR A 363 -15.75 -6.72 -1.14
N ASN A 364 -16.42 -7.69 -0.52
CA ASN A 364 -16.46 -7.85 0.94
C ASN A 364 -15.43 -8.87 1.45
N VAL A 365 -14.20 -8.76 0.94
CA VAL A 365 -13.05 -9.54 1.42
C VAL A 365 -11.84 -8.63 1.61
N GLU A 366 -11.09 -8.88 2.69
CA GLU A 366 -9.82 -8.19 2.94
C GLU A 366 -8.78 -8.52 1.86
N ASN A 367 -7.97 -7.53 1.47
CA ASN A 367 -6.80 -7.68 0.59
C ASN A 367 -7.04 -8.58 -0.63
N GLU A 368 -8.07 -8.27 -1.41
CA GLU A 368 -8.42 -9.06 -2.59
C GLU A 368 -7.27 -9.01 -3.63
N MET A 369 -6.50 -10.09 -3.71
CA MET A 369 -5.36 -10.25 -4.64
C MET A 369 -5.57 -11.44 -5.60
N SER A 370 -6.80 -11.94 -5.72
CA SER A 370 -7.12 -13.11 -6.55
C SER A 370 -7.03 -12.84 -8.05
N GLY A 371 -7.13 -11.57 -8.44
CA GLY A 371 -6.99 -11.12 -9.82
C GLY A 371 -8.31 -10.76 -10.50
N ALA A 372 -9.45 -10.91 -9.80
CA ALA A 372 -10.77 -10.59 -10.36
C ALA A 372 -10.84 -9.13 -10.86
N ARG A 373 -10.33 -8.19 -10.05
CA ARG A 373 -10.33 -6.77 -10.38
C ARG A 373 -9.46 -6.48 -11.62
N SER A 374 -8.25 -6.99 -11.68
CA SER A 374 -7.35 -6.81 -12.82
C SER A 374 -7.84 -7.49 -14.09
N GLU A 375 -8.37 -8.72 -14.01
CA GLU A 375 -8.89 -9.45 -15.18
C GLU A 375 -10.08 -8.72 -15.83
N LEU A 376 -10.95 -8.09 -15.05
CA LEU A 376 -12.04 -7.26 -15.59
C LEU A 376 -11.51 -6.01 -16.32
N ILE A 377 -10.50 -5.34 -15.77
CA ILE A 377 -9.86 -4.19 -16.42
C ILE A 377 -9.21 -4.62 -17.73
N ASP A 378 -8.37 -5.66 -17.70
CA ASP A 378 -7.64 -6.13 -18.87
C ASP A 378 -8.59 -6.63 -19.95
N LEU A 379 -9.73 -7.23 -19.58
CA LEU A 379 -10.73 -7.68 -20.54
C LEU A 379 -11.40 -6.51 -21.28
N PHE A 380 -11.83 -5.47 -20.56
CA PHE A 380 -12.63 -4.39 -21.16
C PHE A 380 -11.80 -3.22 -21.68
N VAL A 381 -10.59 -3.02 -21.16
CA VAL A 381 -9.69 -1.95 -21.63
C VAL A 381 -8.66 -2.49 -22.62
N GLY A 382 -8.16 -3.70 -22.37
CA GLY A 382 -7.11 -4.36 -23.16
C GLY A 382 -5.83 -4.56 -22.34
N GLY A 383 -5.05 -5.59 -22.71
CA GLY A 383 -3.70 -5.82 -22.18
C GLY A 383 -2.63 -5.20 -23.08
N SER A 384 -1.41 -5.06 -22.57
CA SER A 384 -0.25 -4.74 -23.41
C SER A 384 0.29 -6.02 -24.06
N ASP A 385 -0.08 -6.27 -25.32
CA ASP A 385 0.41 -7.43 -26.09
C ASP A 385 1.82 -7.23 -26.68
N ALA A 386 2.37 -6.00 -26.56
CA ALA A 386 3.72 -5.70 -27.03
C ALA A 386 4.75 -6.39 -26.14
N THR A 387 5.47 -7.37 -26.70
CA THR A 387 6.66 -7.93 -26.05
C THR A 387 7.81 -6.93 -26.21
N PRO A 388 8.32 -6.34 -25.11
CA PRO A 388 9.42 -5.38 -25.21
C PRO A 388 10.67 -6.04 -25.76
N GLN A 389 11.44 -5.29 -26.56
CA GLN A 389 12.70 -5.76 -27.13
C GLN A 389 13.87 -5.10 -26.40
N ALA A 390 14.84 -5.91 -25.99
CA ALA A 390 16.04 -5.43 -25.34
C ALA A 390 16.86 -4.53 -26.27
N ASP A 391 17.33 -3.39 -25.76
CA ASP A 391 18.40 -2.64 -26.41
C ASP A 391 19.75 -3.24 -26.00
N SER A 392 20.32 -4.05 -26.90
CA SER A 392 21.60 -4.75 -26.69
C SER A 392 22.82 -3.84 -26.44
N THR A 393 22.69 -2.52 -26.69
CA THR A 393 23.76 -1.56 -26.43
C THR A 393 23.82 -1.14 -24.96
N LEU A 394 22.72 -1.29 -24.22
CA LEU A 394 22.62 -0.97 -22.80
C LEU A 394 23.15 -2.13 -21.94
N LYS A 395 23.80 -1.79 -20.82
CA LYS A 395 24.48 -2.77 -19.95
C LYS A 395 24.34 -2.41 -18.47
N HIS A 396 23.14 -2.05 -18.01
CA HIS A 396 22.94 -1.61 -16.62
C HIS A 396 22.46 -2.72 -15.67
N SER A 397 22.21 -3.95 -16.16
CA SER A 397 21.77 -5.08 -15.32
C SER A 397 22.64 -5.33 -14.09
N GLY A 398 23.97 -5.14 -14.23
CA GLY A 398 24.91 -5.30 -13.12
C GLY A 398 24.84 -4.16 -12.09
N ASP A 399 24.57 -2.93 -12.55
CA ASP A 399 24.49 -1.74 -11.70
C ASP A 399 23.24 -1.74 -10.82
N VAL A 400 22.14 -2.30 -11.35
CA VAL A 400 20.84 -2.37 -10.66
C VAL A 400 20.67 -3.64 -9.82
N ALA A 401 21.59 -4.61 -9.93
CA ALA A 401 21.52 -5.85 -9.17
C ALA A 401 21.72 -5.57 -7.67
N GLY A 402 20.85 -6.11 -6.84
CA GLY A 402 20.87 -5.83 -5.41
C GLY A 402 19.61 -6.26 -4.68
N LYS A 403 19.53 -5.88 -3.42
CA LYS A 403 18.33 -6.04 -2.59
C LYS A 403 17.71 -4.69 -2.33
N TYR A 404 16.39 -4.65 -2.38
CA TYR A 404 15.59 -3.45 -2.16
C TYR A 404 14.52 -3.71 -1.11
N ARG A 405 14.04 -2.62 -0.50
CA ARG A 405 12.95 -2.64 0.48
C ARG A 405 12.10 -1.40 0.31
N SER A 406 10.80 -1.56 0.50
CA SER A 406 9.82 -0.48 0.42
C SER A 406 10.22 0.75 1.23
N ALA A 407 10.12 1.91 0.57
CA ALA A 407 10.25 3.22 1.20
C ALA A 407 9.06 3.53 2.12
N ARG A 408 7.90 2.93 1.87
CA ARG A 408 6.72 2.95 2.72
C ARG A 408 6.96 2.05 3.94
N ALA A 409 7.73 2.56 4.88
CA ALA A 409 8.16 1.84 6.06
C ALA A 409 7.82 2.61 7.34
N VAL A 410 7.62 1.87 8.43
CA VAL A 410 7.66 2.42 9.78
C VAL A 410 9.12 2.46 10.21
N SER A 411 9.65 3.65 10.48
CA SER A 411 11.05 3.86 10.88
C SER A 411 11.21 4.16 12.38
N SER A 412 10.10 4.29 13.10
CA SER A 412 10.03 4.54 14.53
C SER A 412 9.54 3.30 15.31
N GLY A 413 10.05 3.14 16.55
CA GLY A 413 9.65 2.06 17.46
C GLY A 413 9.92 0.64 16.96
N ILE A 414 9.25 -0.32 17.60
CA ILE A 414 9.45 -1.76 17.39
C ILE A 414 8.98 -2.25 16.01
N LEU A 415 8.04 -1.52 15.38
CA LEU A 415 7.48 -1.83 14.07
C LEU A 415 8.51 -1.78 12.94
N LYS A 416 9.66 -1.12 13.17
CA LYS A 416 10.80 -1.14 12.25
C LYS A 416 11.30 -2.57 11.94
N LEU A 417 10.95 -3.56 12.78
CA LEU A 417 11.28 -4.96 12.54
C LEU A 417 10.34 -5.66 11.55
N ILE A 418 9.17 -5.10 11.22
CA ILE A 418 8.18 -5.74 10.33
C ILE A 418 8.81 -6.25 9.02
N PRO A 419 9.57 -5.44 8.24
CA PRO A 419 10.13 -5.90 6.97
C PRO A 419 11.12 -7.07 7.12
N VAL A 420 11.76 -7.16 8.30
CA VAL A 420 12.64 -8.29 8.62
C VAL A 420 11.80 -9.55 8.83
N LEU A 421 10.77 -9.47 9.68
CA LEU A 421 9.91 -10.60 10.03
C LEU A 421 9.10 -11.14 8.83
N SER A 422 8.69 -10.26 7.92
CA SER A 422 7.90 -10.63 6.74
C SER A 422 8.75 -11.13 5.57
N ASN A 423 10.09 -11.03 5.66
CA ASN A 423 11.00 -11.30 4.55
C ASN A 423 10.59 -10.57 3.24
N ALA A 424 10.09 -9.34 3.38
CA ALA A 424 9.58 -8.53 2.27
C ALA A 424 10.70 -7.81 1.48
N GLU A 425 11.82 -8.51 1.28
CA GLU A 425 12.92 -7.99 0.46
C GLU A 425 12.70 -8.34 -1.00
N GLU A 426 12.90 -7.35 -1.85
CA GLU A 426 12.96 -7.57 -3.28
C GLU A 426 14.41 -7.82 -3.70
N VAL A 427 14.61 -8.80 -4.58
CA VAL A 427 15.92 -9.18 -5.07
C VAL A 427 15.96 -9.01 -6.57
N VAL A 428 16.83 -8.11 -7.03
CA VAL A 428 17.10 -7.88 -8.45
C VAL A 428 18.41 -8.58 -8.81
N THR A 429 18.38 -9.48 -9.78
CA THR A 429 19.57 -10.16 -10.31
C THR A 429 19.72 -9.92 -11.80
N ALA A 430 20.93 -9.63 -12.27
CA ALA A 430 21.23 -9.60 -13.70
C ALA A 430 20.96 -10.98 -14.32
N ASN A 431 20.28 -11.03 -15.47
CA ASN A 431 20.10 -12.26 -16.24
C ASN A 431 21.01 -12.26 -17.48
N GLY A 432 21.21 -13.43 -18.11
CA GLY A 432 22.18 -13.63 -19.19
C GLY A 432 21.88 -12.88 -20.50
N ASN A 433 20.73 -12.21 -20.62
CA ASN A 433 20.23 -11.60 -21.86
C ASN A 433 20.34 -10.06 -21.85
N GLY A 434 21.11 -9.46 -20.95
CA GLY A 434 21.15 -8.00 -20.78
C GLY A 434 19.90 -7.44 -20.09
N GLY A 435 19.18 -8.28 -19.36
CA GLY A 435 18.01 -7.93 -18.57
C GLY A 435 18.21 -8.20 -17.09
N ILE A 436 17.13 -8.20 -16.33
CA ILE A 436 17.10 -8.49 -14.90
C ILE A 436 15.95 -9.43 -14.54
N THR A 437 16.07 -10.08 -13.39
CA THR A 437 14.99 -10.81 -12.74
C THR A 437 14.69 -10.14 -11.40
N LEU A 438 13.46 -9.68 -11.21
CA LEU A 438 12.92 -9.26 -9.91
C LEU A 438 12.32 -10.48 -9.21
N SER A 439 12.78 -10.76 -8.00
CA SER A 439 12.27 -11.84 -7.17
C SER A 439 11.76 -11.29 -5.84
N ILE A 440 10.55 -11.69 -5.45
CA ILE A 440 9.96 -11.38 -4.13
C ILE A 440 9.60 -12.71 -3.48
N PRO A 441 10.53 -13.33 -2.73
CA PRO A 441 10.38 -14.71 -2.27
C PRO A 441 9.18 -14.93 -1.35
N SER A 442 8.82 -13.93 -0.53
CA SER A 442 7.66 -14.01 0.38
C SER A 442 6.32 -14.17 -0.35
N MET A 443 6.25 -13.80 -1.62
CA MET A 443 5.06 -13.90 -2.46
C MET A 443 5.22 -14.86 -3.65
N ASN A 444 6.34 -15.59 -3.73
CA ASN A 444 6.66 -16.47 -4.85
C ASN A 444 6.59 -15.75 -6.22
N ILE A 445 7.02 -14.48 -6.26
CA ILE A 445 7.07 -13.67 -7.48
C ILE A 445 8.47 -13.78 -8.07
N HIS A 446 8.53 -14.10 -9.36
CA HIS A 446 9.74 -14.10 -10.18
C HIS A 446 9.37 -13.55 -11.56
N VAL A 447 9.91 -12.38 -11.88
CA VAL A 447 9.56 -11.65 -13.11
C VAL A 447 10.84 -11.23 -13.81
N ASP A 448 10.94 -11.59 -15.08
CA ASP A 448 12.04 -11.20 -15.95
C ASP A 448 11.68 -9.94 -16.73
N TYR A 449 12.71 -9.09 -16.91
CA TYR A 449 12.63 -7.84 -17.63
C TYR A 449 13.79 -7.72 -18.61
N VAL A 450 13.60 -6.91 -19.64
CA VAL A 450 14.65 -6.45 -20.55
C VAL A 450 14.82 -4.95 -20.44
N GLU A 451 16.05 -4.48 -20.63
CA GLU A 451 16.32 -3.04 -20.65
C GLU A 451 15.94 -2.46 -22.02
N THR A 452 15.07 -1.47 -22.06
CA THR A 452 14.62 -0.83 -23.31
C THR A 452 15.11 0.62 -23.45
N LYS A 453 15.44 1.27 -22.33
CA LYS A 453 16.10 2.59 -22.24
C LYS A 453 17.02 2.59 -21.02
N PRO A 454 17.99 3.51 -20.91
CA PRO A 454 18.92 3.53 -19.78
C PRO A 454 18.20 3.48 -18.43
N TYR A 455 18.46 2.43 -17.64
CA TYR A 455 17.86 2.15 -16.33
C TYR A 455 16.34 1.92 -16.34
N PHE A 456 15.73 1.74 -17.51
CA PHE A 456 14.30 1.49 -17.68
C PHE A 456 14.09 0.06 -18.21
N PHE A 457 13.36 -0.73 -17.42
CA PHE A 457 13.19 -2.16 -17.66
C PHE A 457 11.71 -2.49 -17.84
N GLU A 458 11.40 -3.28 -18.86
CA GLU A 458 10.03 -3.68 -19.19
C GLU A 458 9.89 -5.20 -19.08
N ARG A 459 8.77 -5.62 -18.50
CA ARG A 459 8.48 -7.03 -18.21
C ARG A 459 8.40 -7.84 -19.51
N VAL A 460 9.05 -9.00 -19.51
CA VAL A 460 8.90 -10.04 -20.55
C VAL A 460 8.20 -11.30 -20.06
N THR A 461 8.15 -11.53 -18.74
CA THR A 461 7.35 -12.63 -18.18
C THR A 461 5.86 -12.38 -18.45
N PRO A 462 5.14 -13.33 -19.06
CA PRO A 462 3.72 -13.13 -19.35
C PRO A 462 2.87 -13.18 -18.08
N GLY A 463 1.74 -12.46 -18.12
CA GLY A 463 0.74 -12.46 -17.08
C GLY A 463 0.99 -11.45 -15.95
N SER A 464 -0.03 -11.31 -15.10
CA SER A 464 0.00 -10.47 -13.92
C SER A 464 0.51 -11.23 -12.69
N THR A 465 0.99 -10.48 -11.72
CA THR A 465 1.47 -10.94 -10.43
C THR A 465 0.51 -10.49 -9.32
N PRO A 466 0.60 -11.07 -8.12
CA PRO A 466 -0.13 -10.54 -6.96
C PRO A 466 0.10 -9.04 -6.71
N TYR A 467 1.28 -8.49 -7.04
CA TYR A 467 1.55 -7.05 -6.96
C TYR A 467 0.73 -6.24 -7.97
N ASP A 468 0.58 -6.73 -9.20
CA ASP A 468 -0.29 -6.09 -10.20
C ASP A 468 -1.75 -6.10 -9.73
N HIS A 469 -2.20 -7.20 -9.13
CA HIS A 469 -3.55 -7.30 -8.55
C HIS A 469 -3.76 -6.36 -7.35
N ALA A 470 -2.69 -6.02 -6.64
CA ALA A 470 -2.70 -5.04 -5.55
C ALA A 470 -2.62 -3.58 -6.03
N GLY A 471 -2.41 -3.34 -7.33
CA GLY A 471 -2.37 -2.00 -7.93
C GLY A 471 -0.96 -1.38 -8.04
N LEU A 472 0.11 -2.13 -7.75
CA LEU A 472 1.49 -1.66 -7.90
C LEU A 472 1.95 -1.61 -9.36
N ASN A 473 1.32 -2.40 -10.24
CA ASN A 473 1.64 -2.54 -11.67
C ASN A 473 3.14 -2.57 -11.96
N ILE A 474 3.79 -3.70 -11.66
CA ILE A 474 5.23 -3.87 -11.82
C ILE A 474 5.61 -4.24 -13.27
N SER A 475 4.88 -3.75 -14.27
CA SER A 475 5.16 -4.05 -15.70
C SER A 475 6.36 -3.26 -16.23
N ARG A 476 6.61 -2.09 -15.63
CA ARG A 476 7.70 -1.17 -15.97
C ARG A 476 8.43 -0.78 -14.71
N LEU A 477 9.76 -0.80 -14.76
CA LEU A 477 10.64 -0.43 -13.67
C LEU A 477 11.56 0.70 -14.12
N PHE A 478 11.80 1.66 -13.23
CA PHE A 478 12.82 2.67 -13.45
C PHE A 478 13.77 2.74 -12.24
N PHE A 479 15.08 2.70 -12.50
CA PHE A 479 16.08 2.85 -11.46
C PHE A 479 16.66 4.25 -11.48
N LEU A 480 16.48 4.99 -10.39
CA LEU A 480 17.08 6.31 -10.21
C LEU A 480 18.53 6.16 -9.77
N THR A 481 19.40 7.01 -10.32
CA THR A 481 20.82 7.05 -9.98
C THR A 481 21.24 8.44 -9.51
N ASN A 482 22.27 8.48 -8.66
CA ASN A 482 22.92 9.74 -8.29
C ASN A 482 23.95 10.17 -9.36
N ALA A 483 24.64 11.30 -9.13
CA ALA A 483 25.66 11.82 -10.04
C ALA A 483 26.86 10.87 -10.28
N ASP A 484 27.09 9.91 -9.38
CA ASP A 484 28.15 8.90 -9.49
C ASP A 484 27.67 7.63 -10.22
N GLY A 485 26.43 7.60 -10.73
CA GLY A 485 25.83 6.44 -11.38
C GLY A 485 25.39 5.34 -10.41
N LYS A 486 25.41 5.59 -9.10
CA LYS A 486 24.94 4.62 -8.10
C LYS A 486 23.42 4.67 -7.99
N VAL A 487 22.79 3.50 -8.07
CA VAL A 487 21.34 3.36 -7.86
C VAL A 487 20.96 3.83 -6.46
N THR A 488 19.97 4.71 -6.39
CA THR A 488 19.40 5.25 -5.15
C THR A 488 18.00 4.72 -4.88
N GLN A 489 17.24 4.36 -5.93
CA GLN A 489 15.85 3.95 -5.84
C GLN A 489 15.49 3.04 -7.02
N LEU A 490 14.61 2.07 -6.78
CA LEU A 490 13.81 1.36 -7.78
C LEU A 490 12.38 1.89 -7.66
N SER A 491 11.81 2.36 -8.75
CA SER A 491 10.46 2.92 -8.79
C SER A 491 9.56 2.13 -9.74
N TYR A 492 8.35 1.83 -9.25
CA TYR A 492 7.20 1.40 -10.06
C TYR A 492 6.35 2.59 -10.52
N GLY A 493 6.58 3.76 -9.90
CA GLY A 493 5.93 5.03 -10.20
C GLY A 493 4.60 5.26 -9.47
N VAL A 494 4.05 4.22 -8.85
CA VAL A 494 2.82 4.27 -8.06
C VAL A 494 3.06 3.69 -6.67
N ILE A 495 2.28 4.17 -5.67
CA ILE A 495 2.22 3.70 -4.28
C ILE A 495 3.52 3.89 -3.48
N ASP A 496 4.64 3.29 -3.87
CA ASP A 496 5.91 3.37 -3.16
C ASP A 496 7.15 3.06 -4.03
N ASP A 497 8.24 3.74 -3.71
CA ASP A 497 9.58 3.40 -4.21
C ASP A 497 10.21 2.30 -3.35
N GLN A 498 11.21 1.61 -3.91
CA GLN A 498 12.00 0.58 -3.25
C GLN A 498 13.45 1.08 -3.11
N LEU A 499 13.97 1.09 -1.88
CA LEU A 499 15.30 1.63 -1.58
C LEU A 499 16.34 0.51 -1.49
N PRO A 500 17.55 0.69 -2.05
CA PRO A 500 18.62 -0.30 -1.97
C PRO A 500 19.06 -0.48 -0.51
N ILE A 501 19.20 -1.73 -0.08
CA ILE A 501 19.64 -2.08 1.28
C ILE A 501 21.02 -2.73 1.28
N SER A 502 21.82 -2.38 2.28
CA SER A 502 23.12 -3.03 2.52
C SER A 502 22.95 -4.42 3.12
N PHE A 503 23.99 -5.26 3.06
CA PHE A 503 23.99 -6.60 3.67
C PHE A 503 23.58 -6.57 5.15
N LEU A 504 24.03 -5.57 5.92
CA LEU A 504 23.72 -5.42 7.35
C LEU A 504 22.24 -5.11 7.64
N GLN A 505 21.50 -4.63 6.64
CA GLN A 505 20.07 -4.35 6.76
C GLN A 505 19.21 -5.53 6.30
N THR A 506 19.83 -6.60 5.78
CA THR A 506 19.09 -7.74 5.24
C THR A 506 18.50 -8.63 6.33
N SER A 507 17.34 -9.26 6.06
CA SER A 507 16.70 -10.21 6.96
C SER A 507 17.61 -11.39 7.28
N ILE A 508 18.35 -11.88 6.29
CA ILE A 508 19.30 -12.99 6.49
C ILE A 508 20.42 -12.61 7.45
N PHE A 509 20.96 -11.39 7.39
CA PHE A 509 21.95 -10.92 8.36
C PHE A 509 21.35 -10.87 9.77
N SER A 510 20.14 -10.32 9.91
CA SER A 510 19.41 -10.29 11.18
C SER A 510 19.20 -11.69 11.75
N TYR A 511 18.80 -12.66 10.93
CA TYR A 511 18.61 -14.05 11.34
C TYR A 511 19.93 -14.72 11.78
N ILE A 512 21.01 -14.52 11.02
CA ILE A 512 22.34 -15.05 11.38
C ILE A 512 22.81 -14.44 12.70
N LEU A 513 22.66 -13.13 12.87
CA LEU A 513 23.09 -12.42 14.07
C LEU A 513 22.29 -12.86 15.30
N VAL A 514 20.95 -12.76 15.25
CA VAL A 514 20.06 -13.08 16.37
C VAL A 514 20.12 -14.57 16.69
N GLY A 515 20.02 -15.43 15.67
CA GLY A 515 20.09 -16.89 15.82
C GLY A 515 21.45 -17.37 16.33
N GLY A 516 22.54 -16.84 15.77
CA GLY A 516 23.91 -17.13 16.21
C GLY A 516 24.16 -16.71 17.66
N CYS A 517 23.72 -15.51 18.06
CA CYS A 517 23.80 -15.06 19.44
C CYS A 517 22.94 -15.94 20.36
N GLY A 518 21.71 -16.28 19.95
CA GLY A 518 20.81 -17.15 20.71
C GLY A 518 21.41 -18.53 21.00
N ILE A 519 21.97 -19.18 19.99
CA ILE A 519 22.66 -20.48 20.15
C ILE A 519 23.86 -20.32 21.09
N TRP A 520 24.66 -19.27 20.91
CA TRP A 520 25.84 -19.03 21.73
C TRP A 520 25.49 -18.80 23.21
N PHE A 521 24.43 -18.02 23.48
CA PHE A 521 23.91 -17.79 24.83
C PHE A 521 23.28 -19.03 25.44
N ALA A 522 22.56 -19.85 24.66
CA ALA A 522 21.99 -21.10 25.14
C ALA A 522 23.08 -22.10 25.57
N LEU A 523 24.08 -22.31 24.71
CA LEU A 523 25.24 -23.16 25.03
C LEU A 523 26.00 -22.63 26.25
N GLY A 524 26.23 -21.31 26.30
CA GLY A 524 26.91 -20.70 27.44
C GLY A 524 26.13 -20.81 28.74
N SER A 525 24.81 -20.72 28.69
CA SER A 525 23.93 -20.92 29.84
C SER A 525 24.00 -22.37 30.33
N ILE A 526 23.96 -23.35 29.44
CA ILE A 526 24.07 -24.78 29.78
C ILE A 526 25.42 -25.07 30.46
N PHE A 527 26.54 -24.67 29.84
CA PHE A 527 27.86 -24.88 30.42
C PHE A 527 28.04 -24.14 31.74
N GLY A 528 27.54 -22.90 31.83
CA GLY A 528 27.56 -22.09 33.04
C GLY A 528 26.77 -22.70 34.19
N ILE A 529 25.57 -23.22 33.93
CA ILE A 529 24.72 -23.88 34.93
C ILE A 529 25.37 -25.20 35.38
N ILE A 530 25.84 -26.04 34.46
CA ILE A 530 26.53 -27.29 34.81
C ILE A 530 27.75 -27.01 35.70
N GLY A 531 28.56 -26.01 35.34
CA GLY A 531 29.71 -25.58 36.13
C GLY A 531 29.33 -25.07 37.52
N TRP A 532 28.23 -24.32 37.63
CA TRP A 532 27.71 -23.83 38.90
C TRP A 532 27.17 -24.96 39.79
N LEU A 533 26.40 -25.90 39.22
CA LEU A 533 25.88 -27.07 39.93
C LEU A 533 27.01 -27.97 40.45
N ARG A 534 28.11 -28.13 39.70
CA ARG A 534 29.31 -28.84 40.18
C ARG A 534 29.93 -28.15 41.39
N LYS A 535 30.11 -26.82 41.34
CA LYS A 535 30.61 -26.04 42.49
C LYS A 535 29.70 -26.14 43.71
N LEU A 536 28.38 -26.13 43.51
CA LEU A 536 27.41 -26.33 44.59
C LEU A 536 27.54 -27.72 45.23
N LYS A 537 27.70 -28.76 44.41
CA LYS A 537 27.92 -30.13 44.88
C LYS A 537 29.22 -30.25 45.68
N ASP A 538 30.30 -29.64 45.21
CA ASP A 538 31.60 -29.66 45.87
C ASP A 538 31.57 -28.88 47.19
N ALA A 539 30.94 -27.70 47.22
CA ALA A 539 30.76 -26.90 48.44
C ALA A 539 29.93 -27.65 49.51
N ARG A 540 28.89 -28.38 49.09
CA ARG A 540 28.09 -29.24 49.99
C ARG A 540 28.91 -30.42 50.53
N LYS A 541 29.74 -31.05 49.69
CA LYS A 541 30.64 -32.14 50.13
C LYS A 541 31.68 -31.68 51.14
N GLN A 542 32.16 -30.44 51.02
CA GLN A 542 33.19 -29.88 51.91
C GLN A 542 32.62 -29.33 53.24
N LYS A 543 31.31 -29.45 53.53
CA LYS A 543 30.65 -28.89 54.73
C LYS A 543 31.02 -27.42 55.01
N SER A 544 31.30 -26.63 53.96
CA SER A 544 31.64 -25.23 54.12
C SER A 544 30.44 -24.44 54.62
N THR A 545 30.57 -23.80 55.78
CA THR A 545 29.54 -22.93 56.40
C THR A 545 29.55 -21.50 55.86
N SER A 546 30.40 -21.20 54.89
CA SER A 546 30.48 -19.87 54.26
C SER A 546 29.68 -19.87 52.94
N ARG A 547 28.65 -18.99 52.90
CA ARG A 547 27.74 -18.62 51.80
C ARG A 547 27.79 -19.48 50.52
N LEU A 548 26.63 -20.01 50.10
CA LEU A 548 26.43 -20.69 48.81
C LEU A 548 27.12 -19.92 47.66
N PRO A 549 27.92 -20.59 46.81
CA PRO A 549 28.62 -19.93 45.71
C PRO A 549 27.59 -19.34 44.73
N LEU A 550 27.64 -18.02 44.54
CA LEU A 550 26.86 -17.35 43.49
C LEU A 550 27.34 -17.79 42.10
N PRO A 551 26.46 -17.76 41.07
CA PRO A 551 26.88 -17.93 39.68
C PRO A 551 27.99 -16.93 39.34
N ASP A 552 29.03 -17.37 38.64
CA ASP A 552 30.07 -16.42 38.24
C ASP A 552 29.62 -15.60 37.02
N SER A 553 30.26 -14.46 36.77
CA SER A 553 29.86 -13.55 35.68
C SER A 553 29.88 -14.21 34.30
N VAL A 554 30.66 -15.28 34.13
CA VAL A 554 30.73 -16.08 32.90
C VAL A 554 29.51 -16.99 32.73
N THR A 555 28.80 -17.32 33.82
CA THR A 555 27.45 -17.92 33.80
C THR A 555 26.34 -16.87 33.63
N VAL A 556 26.51 -15.67 34.22
CA VAL A 556 25.47 -14.63 34.22
C VAL A 556 25.28 -13.98 32.84
N ILE A 557 26.35 -13.63 32.13
CA ILE A 557 26.27 -13.00 30.80
C ILE A 557 25.43 -13.81 29.79
N PRO A 558 25.67 -15.13 29.58
CA PRO A 558 24.87 -15.90 28.64
C PRO A 558 23.41 -16.04 29.09
N LEU A 559 23.12 -16.06 30.40
CA LEU A 559 21.73 -16.06 30.88
C LEU A 559 21.01 -14.75 30.56
N LEU A 560 21.67 -13.61 30.80
CA LEU A 560 21.13 -12.29 30.41
C LEU A 560 20.90 -12.22 28.90
N GLY A 561 21.88 -12.67 28.10
CA GLY A 561 21.75 -12.72 26.65
C GLY A 561 20.61 -13.61 26.18
N LEU A 562 20.41 -14.77 26.81
CA LEU A 562 19.29 -15.66 26.50
C LEU A 562 17.94 -15.01 26.82
N LEU A 563 17.83 -14.29 27.94
CA LEU A 563 16.62 -13.54 28.29
C LEU A 563 16.32 -12.42 27.29
N VAL A 564 17.35 -11.74 26.77
CA VAL A 564 17.18 -10.74 25.70
C VAL A 564 16.58 -11.40 24.45
N ILE A 565 17.10 -12.56 24.04
CA ILE A 565 16.60 -13.29 22.87
C ILE A 565 15.16 -13.77 23.09
N VAL A 566 14.84 -14.31 24.27
CA VAL A 566 13.47 -14.73 24.61
C VAL A 566 12.51 -13.54 24.54
N ASN A 567 12.88 -12.38 25.08
CA ASN A 567 12.06 -11.17 25.04
C ASN A 567 11.84 -10.65 23.61
N LEU A 568 12.88 -10.71 22.77
CA LEU A 568 12.80 -10.36 21.36
C LEU A 568 11.86 -11.30 20.59
N ILE A 569 11.95 -12.61 20.84
CA ILE A 569 11.04 -13.60 20.24
C ILE A 569 9.60 -13.34 20.68
N ALA A 570 9.36 -13.12 21.98
CA ALA A 570 8.03 -12.82 22.51
C ALA A 570 7.45 -11.56 21.88
N SER A 571 8.24 -10.49 21.78
CA SER A 571 7.84 -9.24 21.11
C SER A 571 7.56 -9.46 19.62
N SER A 572 8.35 -10.30 18.95
CA SER A 572 8.15 -10.61 17.52
C SER A 572 6.87 -11.42 17.28
N ILE A 573 6.57 -12.40 18.14
CA ILE A 573 5.31 -13.16 18.08
C ILE A 573 4.13 -12.22 18.30
N GLN A 574 4.19 -11.40 19.34
CA GLN A 574 3.16 -10.39 19.62
C GLN A 574 2.92 -9.46 18.43
N LEU A 575 3.99 -9.06 17.73
CA LEU A 575 3.92 -8.21 16.54
C LEU A 575 3.35 -8.94 15.31
N ILE A 576 3.66 -10.22 15.14
CA ILE A 576 3.12 -11.05 14.05
C ILE A 576 1.63 -11.32 14.26
N ASP A 577 1.22 -11.54 15.51
CA ASP A 577 -0.17 -11.84 15.87
C ASP A 577 -1.09 -10.63 15.64
N ASP A 578 -0.63 -9.42 15.98
CA ASP A 578 -1.36 -8.16 15.74
C ASP A 578 -0.40 -6.99 15.50
N PRO A 579 -0.09 -6.65 14.23
CA PRO A 579 0.78 -5.52 13.91
C PRO A 579 0.13 -4.14 14.10
N PHE A 580 -1.19 -4.08 14.32
CA PHE A 580 -1.96 -2.84 14.44
C PHE A 580 -2.26 -2.46 15.90
N GLN A 581 -1.85 -3.30 16.86
CA GLN A 581 -2.02 -3.05 18.29
C GLN A 581 -1.35 -1.74 18.75
N PRO A 582 -1.79 -1.12 19.86
CA PRO A 582 -1.10 0.04 20.44
C PRO A 582 0.34 -0.27 20.84
N MET A 583 1.29 0.60 20.48
CA MET A 583 2.71 0.41 20.79
C MET A 583 3.00 0.41 22.29
N SER A 584 2.14 1.02 23.10
CA SER A 584 2.22 0.96 24.56
C SER A 584 2.20 -0.46 25.12
N ASN A 585 1.64 -1.43 24.36
CA ASN A 585 1.64 -2.84 24.74
C ASN A 585 3.06 -3.45 24.77
N PHE A 586 4.03 -2.82 24.10
CA PHE A 586 5.42 -3.23 24.12
C PHE A 586 6.24 -2.57 25.24
N ASN A 587 5.67 -1.65 26.03
CA ASN A 587 6.43 -0.91 27.05
C ASN A 587 7.07 -1.83 28.10
N LEU A 588 6.41 -2.93 28.49
CA LEU A 588 7.02 -3.93 29.38
C LEU A 588 8.22 -4.63 28.73
N ASN A 589 8.11 -5.00 27.45
CA ASN A 589 9.23 -5.59 26.71
C ASN A 589 10.41 -4.61 26.62
N ILE A 590 10.13 -3.33 26.33
CA ILE A 590 11.13 -2.25 26.24
C ILE A 590 11.83 -2.03 27.58
N ILE A 591 11.08 -1.92 28.67
CA ILE A 591 11.63 -1.80 30.03
C ILE A 591 12.50 -3.02 30.36
N PHE A 592 12.07 -4.23 29.97
CA PHE A 592 12.85 -5.43 30.21
C PHE A 592 14.17 -5.44 29.44
N PHE A 593 14.21 -4.97 28.19
CA PHE A 593 15.48 -4.78 27.46
C PHE A 593 16.43 -3.82 28.19
N TRP A 594 15.92 -2.72 28.75
CA TRP A 594 16.72 -1.79 29.56
C TRP A 594 17.28 -2.45 30.82
N VAL A 595 16.44 -3.17 31.57
CA VAL A 595 16.86 -3.88 32.80
C VAL A 595 17.97 -4.88 32.49
N LEU A 596 17.82 -5.68 31.42
CA LEU A 596 18.82 -6.66 31.01
C LEU A 596 20.14 -5.99 30.54
N GLY A 597 20.04 -4.88 29.80
CA GLY A 597 21.20 -4.08 29.38
C GLY A 597 21.96 -3.48 30.57
N LEU A 598 21.25 -2.93 31.55
CA LEU A 598 21.85 -2.39 32.78
C LEU A 598 22.47 -3.49 33.64
N ALA A 599 21.86 -4.68 33.72
CA ALA A 599 22.42 -5.83 34.43
C ALA A 599 23.69 -6.40 33.76
N PHE A 600 23.81 -6.25 32.44
CA PHE A 600 24.97 -6.71 31.69
C PHE A 600 26.24 -5.92 32.03
N VAL A 601 26.16 -4.61 32.24
CA VAL A 601 27.33 -3.75 32.52
C VAL A 601 28.19 -4.25 33.69
N PRO A 602 27.66 -4.47 34.92
CA PRO A 602 28.46 -4.99 36.02
C PRO A 602 28.91 -6.44 35.77
N ALA A 603 28.10 -7.27 35.09
CA ALA A 603 28.47 -8.65 34.78
C ALA A 603 29.69 -8.70 33.84
N ALA A 604 29.70 -7.89 32.78
CA ALA A 604 30.81 -7.73 31.85
C ALA A 604 32.07 -7.22 32.56
N TYR A 605 31.95 -6.16 33.38
CA TYR A 605 33.07 -5.62 34.16
C TYR A 605 33.71 -6.70 35.05
N LEU A 606 32.91 -7.46 35.80
CA LEU A 606 33.40 -8.54 36.66
C LEU A 606 34.05 -9.67 35.86
N ALA A 607 33.51 -10.01 34.68
CA ALA A 607 34.08 -11.03 33.80
C ALA A 607 35.46 -10.63 33.25
N VAL A 608 35.61 -9.38 32.81
CA VAL A 608 36.89 -8.82 32.34
C VAL A 608 37.91 -8.74 33.47
N ARG A 609 37.52 -8.21 34.63
CA ARG A 609 38.41 -8.13 35.81
C ARG A 609 38.92 -9.52 36.21
N LYS A 610 38.06 -10.54 36.20
CA LYS A 610 38.44 -11.92 36.52
C LYS A 610 39.44 -12.50 35.52
N CYS A 611 39.29 -12.18 34.22
CA CYS A 611 40.23 -12.58 33.18
C CYS A 611 41.63 -11.95 33.36
N ASN A 612 41.69 -10.73 33.90
CA ASN A 612 42.93 -9.98 34.12
C ASN A 612 43.66 -10.38 35.41
N VAL A 613 42.92 -10.71 36.48
CA VAL A 613 43.50 -10.97 37.81
C VAL A 613 43.83 -12.45 38.03
N SER A 614 43.13 -13.39 37.38
CA SER A 614 43.36 -14.83 37.57
C SER A 614 44.25 -15.43 36.48
N LYS A 615 44.96 -16.55 36.79
CA LYS A 615 45.66 -17.40 35.81
C LYS A 615 44.64 -18.11 34.89
N THR A 616 43.89 -17.31 34.13
CA THR A 616 42.83 -17.76 33.24
C THR A 616 43.44 -18.24 31.93
N THR A 617 43.01 -19.40 31.43
CA THR A 617 43.46 -19.92 30.13
C THR A 617 43.05 -18.99 28.99
N LEU A 618 43.82 -18.98 27.91
CA LEU A 618 43.51 -18.21 26.70
C LEU A 618 42.09 -18.54 26.18
N LEU A 619 41.74 -19.83 26.15
CA LEU A 619 40.42 -20.30 25.74
C LEU A 619 39.28 -19.66 26.54
N ARG A 620 39.44 -19.52 27.87
CA ARG A 620 38.41 -18.91 28.73
C ARG A 620 38.34 -17.39 28.53
N LYS A 621 39.46 -16.73 28.24
CA LYS A 621 39.48 -15.30 27.86
C LYS A 621 38.74 -15.09 26.55
N VAL A 622 39.03 -15.90 25.52
CA VAL A 622 38.35 -15.86 24.22
C VAL A 622 36.85 -16.11 24.39
N TYR A 623 36.46 -17.16 25.12
CA TYR A 623 35.05 -17.46 25.41
C TYR A 623 34.32 -16.30 26.10
N THR A 624 34.96 -15.66 27.08
CA THR A 624 34.37 -14.51 27.79
C THR A 624 34.24 -13.31 26.84
N ALA A 625 35.25 -13.07 26.01
CA ALA A 625 35.23 -11.99 25.03
C ALA A 625 34.11 -12.18 23.99
N THR A 626 33.93 -13.40 23.46
CA THR A 626 32.87 -13.67 22.48
C THR A 626 31.48 -13.52 23.10
N LEU A 627 31.24 -13.92 24.35
CA LEU A 627 29.98 -13.66 25.05
C LEU A 627 29.66 -12.16 25.19
N ILE A 628 30.67 -11.36 25.56
CA ILE A 628 30.53 -9.91 25.68
C ILE A 628 30.25 -9.29 24.31
N LEU A 629 31.00 -9.69 23.27
CA LEU A 629 30.82 -9.19 21.91
C LEU A 629 29.45 -9.57 21.34
N SER A 630 28.96 -10.79 21.58
CA SER A 630 27.60 -11.20 21.19
C SER A 630 26.53 -10.37 21.89
N PHE A 631 26.72 -10.04 23.17
CA PHE A 631 25.75 -9.19 23.90
C PHE A 631 25.76 -7.77 23.35
N LEU A 632 26.95 -7.20 23.09
CA LEU A 632 27.05 -5.89 22.46
C LEU A 632 26.43 -5.87 21.06
N ALA A 633 26.65 -6.92 20.27
CA ALA A 633 26.08 -7.03 18.93
C ALA A 633 24.55 -7.09 18.96
N ILE A 634 23.94 -7.85 19.88
CA ILE A 634 22.47 -7.86 20.02
C ILE A 634 21.94 -6.53 20.57
N SER A 635 22.67 -5.85 21.47
CA SER A 635 22.27 -4.51 21.94
C SER A 635 22.33 -3.46 20.83
N ILE A 636 23.36 -3.50 19.96
CA ILE A 636 23.45 -2.62 18.79
C ILE A 636 22.31 -2.92 17.81
N PHE A 637 21.99 -4.20 17.60
CA PHE A 637 20.83 -4.60 16.80
C PHE A 637 19.52 -4.04 17.38
N LEU A 638 19.25 -4.24 18.66
CA LEU A 638 18.05 -3.70 19.31
C LEU A 638 17.97 -2.17 19.21
N TYR A 639 19.12 -1.50 19.37
CA TYR A 639 19.21 -0.05 19.20
C TYR A 639 18.92 0.40 17.77
N SER A 640 19.48 -0.27 16.75
CA SER A 640 19.24 0.11 15.34
C SER A 640 17.78 -0.08 14.91
N TYR A 641 17.05 -0.96 15.60
CA TYR A 641 15.61 -1.18 15.44
C TYR A 641 14.74 -0.44 16.46
N ASN A 642 15.29 0.54 17.20
CA ASN A 642 14.55 1.40 18.13
C ASN A 642 13.85 0.69 19.31
N PHE A 643 14.34 -0.48 19.74
CA PHE A 643 13.75 -1.25 20.86
C PHE A 643 13.97 -0.65 22.26
N TYR A 644 14.69 0.47 22.37
CA TYR A 644 14.99 1.14 23.63
C TYR A 644 14.21 2.45 23.84
N PHE A 645 13.37 2.85 22.88
CA PHE A 645 12.55 4.05 22.99
C PHE A 645 11.15 3.68 23.45
N LEU A 646 10.71 4.26 24.56
CA LEU A 646 9.33 4.14 25.01
C LEU A 646 8.42 4.83 24.00
N VAL A 647 7.26 4.22 23.76
CA VAL A 647 6.24 4.70 22.83
C VAL A 647 4.98 5.11 23.58
#